data_AF-A0AAV9A3G6-F1
#
_entry.id   AF-A0AAV9A3G6-F1
#
_cell.length_a   1.000
_cell.length_b   1.000
_cell.length_c   1.000
_cell.angle_alpha   90.00
_cell.angle_beta   90.00
_cell.angle_gamma   90.00
#
_symmetry.space_group_name_H-M   'P 1'
#
loop_
_entity.id
_entity.type
_entity.pdbx_description
1 polymer ?
#
loop_
_entity_poly.entity_id
_entity_poly.type
_entity_poly.pdbx_seq_one_letter_code
_entity_poly.pdbx_strand_id
1 'polypeptide(L)'
;MDEIFEEVDKLVKWTENDALNMQYVGLTLEEFIEIGYISSVHGLDGELRVKATTDFPEMRFSVPGKRWLKTRVAGEETVREVELLKGRGHPGQKSWILSFGGVNSVDEVGVVGGGASGEHAGRGFCGDTAKRGIHGAEARQIVGSTLLVKRADRPELEEGEFYIPDLVGMKVFLKETGEPVGTVVDVYNSGASDLLQVMLAASNERVDGSGVVKPEAGISGPLVWVPFVEEIVPHVDMDKREMLISPPKGLLELNVRLNGTSRERRQLERKQRKKSQQHLLAAKKKLSELGQKHILQGLSFGEKAQKEFLVEQIININLKLFQHAVQSVDMPNIRFHLPEFVDGNSTTLLKNALKISHESFILYGKRDKQDKNFELRGRGLHLLSERKAAIILVVDNKNSERIGTENDLDGFGKAVSNIFLQELLGFKRFAEVEEQQVSVPLVVICPAGEIKSYQLIFSESICSCFDSQKVWFLEEVKLPVVSILNMNQDAHKILLKSPWEILQSPVGSGGVFSLLSSHNILDGLKDMGVEYIQVCNLSERSFIGHPLLFGLVSTREADIGIRIFDDHDERDFNIVLSMKYLRKLTKHTENLIFNAVLKQDSHVEQVDGEWLDIQPESPNSYHFSSSIYSSLDSCPPSNICVLQVVD
;
A
#
# COMPACT_ATOMS: atom_id res chain seq x y z
N MET A 1 5.23 -34.05 -11.98
CA MET A 1 4.32 -32.98 -11.51
C MET A 1 3.28 -33.53 -10.53
N ASP A 2 2.93 -34.82 -10.61
CA ASP A 2 1.93 -35.44 -9.71
C ASP A 2 2.48 -35.95 -8.37
N GLU A 3 3.78 -36.20 -8.22
CA GLU A 3 4.38 -36.60 -6.91
C GLU A 3 4.57 -35.42 -5.95
N ILE A 4 4.55 -34.18 -6.44
CA ILE A 4 4.68 -32.96 -5.59
C ILE A 4 3.33 -32.62 -4.94
N PHE A 5 2.20 -33.01 -5.55
CA PHE A 5 0.87 -32.79 -4.99
C PHE A 5 0.55 -33.74 -3.82
N GLU A 6 1.11 -34.95 -3.79
CA GLU A 6 0.90 -35.91 -2.69
C GLU A 6 1.69 -35.59 -1.42
N GLU A 7 2.81 -34.87 -1.52
CA GLU A 7 3.58 -34.41 -0.34
C GLU A 7 2.99 -33.15 0.31
N VAL A 8 2.34 -32.29 -0.47
CA VAL A 8 1.65 -31.08 0.06
C VAL A 8 0.39 -31.47 0.85
N ASP A 9 -0.33 -32.51 0.42
CA ASP A 9 -1.54 -32.99 1.09
C ASP A 9 -1.26 -33.73 2.42
N LYS A 10 -0.02 -34.22 2.61
CA LYS A 10 0.46 -34.80 3.88
C LYS A 10 0.89 -33.74 4.90
N LEU A 11 1.29 -32.56 4.45
CA LEU A 11 1.71 -31.43 5.30
C LEU A 11 0.53 -30.59 5.84
N VAL A 12 -0.66 -30.72 5.24
CA VAL A 12 -1.89 -30.04 5.71
C VAL A 12 -2.60 -30.81 6.84
N LYS A 13 -2.23 -32.07 7.12
CA LYS A 13 -2.84 -32.89 8.19
C LYS A 13 -2.19 -32.77 9.58
N TRP A 14 -1.42 -31.71 9.85
CA TRP A 14 -0.70 -31.53 11.12
C TRP A 14 -1.12 -30.30 11.96
N THR A 15 -2.38 -29.87 11.86
CA THR A 15 -2.92 -28.80 12.75
C THR A 15 -4.30 -29.07 13.38
N GLU A 16 -4.77 -30.32 13.41
CA GLU A 16 -6.12 -30.64 13.96
C GLU A 16 -6.11 -31.65 15.13
N ASN A 17 -5.06 -31.71 15.96
CA ASN A 17 -5.02 -32.74 17.02
C ASN A 17 -4.54 -32.29 18.41
N ASP A 18 -4.87 -31.06 18.82
CA ASP A 18 -4.73 -30.61 20.23
C ASP A 18 -6.06 -30.13 20.82
N ALA A 19 -7.15 -30.83 20.49
CA ALA A 19 -8.48 -30.62 21.09
C ALA A 19 -8.94 -31.90 21.81
N LEU A 20 -8.21 -32.36 22.82
CA LEU A 20 -8.69 -33.42 23.73
C LEU A 20 -7.83 -33.49 25.02
N ASN A 21 -8.09 -32.58 25.96
CA ASN A 21 -7.93 -32.85 27.39
C ASN A 21 -8.57 -31.73 28.24
N MET A 22 -9.84 -31.90 28.59
CA MET A 22 -10.41 -31.64 29.93
C MET A 22 -11.94 -31.69 29.83
N GLN A 23 -12.48 -32.90 30.00
CA GLN A 23 -13.86 -33.09 30.41
C GLN A 23 -13.86 -33.25 31.93
N TYR A 24 -14.50 -32.33 32.67
CA TYR A 24 -15.58 -32.63 33.62
C TYR A 24 -16.16 -31.31 34.20
N VAL A 25 -17.45 -31.09 33.92
CA VAL A 25 -18.41 -30.10 34.48
C VAL A 25 -18.06 -28.61 34.25
N GLY A 26 -18.69 -27.83 33.37
CA GLY A 26 -19.91 -27.92 32.58
C GLY A 26 -20.42 -26.49 32.36
N LEU A 27 -20.57 -26.08 31.09
CA LEU A 27 -20.91 -24.75 30.53
C LEU A 27 -19.68 -23.85 30.23
N THR A 28 -19.40 -23.64 28.93
CA THR A 28 -18.44 -22.65 28.45
C THR A 28 -19.05 -21.24 28.55
N LEU A 29 -18.23 -20.22 28.84
CA LEU A 29 -18.66 -18.80 28.91
C LEU A 29 -19.28 -18.28 27.60
N GLU A 30 -19.12 -19.01 26.49
CA GLU A 30 -19.68 -18.70 25.16
C GLU A 30 -21.21 -18.86 25.07
N GLU A 31 -21.84 -19.56 26.04
CA GLU A 31 -23.30 -19.77 26.08
C GLU A 31 -24.09 -18.63 26.74
N PHE A 32 -23.42 -17.66 27.34
CA PHE A 32 -24.06 -16.61 28.15
C PHE A 32 -23.85 -15.21 27.56
N ILE A 33 -24.84 -14.33 27.75
CA ILE A 33 -24.80 -12.92 27.38
C ILE A 33 -24.83 -12.08 28.66
N GLU A 34 -23.89 -11.14 28.80
CA GLU A 34 -23.87 -10.19 29.91
C GLU A 34 -24.96 -9.12 29.74
N ILE A 35 -25.84 -8.98 30.74
CA ILE A 35 -26.99 -8.06 30.66
C ILE A 35 -26.91 -6.90 31.66
N GLY A 36 -26.06 -7.00 32.68
CA GLY A 36 -25.81 -5.88 33.58
C GLY A 36 -24.83 -6.21 34.70
N TYR A 37 -24.42 -5.20 35.45
CA TYR A 37 -23.47 -5.32 36.57
C TYR A 37 -24.07 -4.84 37.89
N ILE A 38 -23.88 -5.63 38.96
CA ILE A 38 -24.35 -5.29 40.31
C ILE A 38 -23.42 -4.26 40.93
N SER A 39 -23.91 -3.02 41.02
CA SER A 39 -23.12 -1.86 41.43
C SER A 39 -23.10 -1.59 42.94
N SER A 40 -24.20 -1.86 43.65
CA SER A 40 -24.34 -1.59 45.08
C SER A 40 -25.59 -2.26 45.65
N VAL A 41 -25.63 -2.38 46.98
CA VAL A 41 -26.85 -2.75 47.70
C VAL A 41 -27.80 -1.56 47.78
N HIS A 42 -29.10 -1.82 47.70
CA HIS A 42 -30.18 -0.85 47.82
C HIS A 42 -31.13 -1.26 48.96
N GLY A 43 -31.40 -0.34 49.88
CA GLY A 43 -32.27 -0.61 51.04
C GLY A 43 -31.69 -1.59 52.06
N LEU A 44 -32.51 -1.97 53.05
CA LEU A 44 -32.13 -2.90 54.13
C LEU A 44 -32.54 -4.35 53.82
N ASP A 45 -33.44 -4.56 52.87
CA ASP A 45 -34.00 -5.87 52.50
C ASP A 45 -33.20 -6.60 51.41
N GLY A 46 -31.92 -6.21 51.24
CA GLY A 46 -31.00 -6.87 50.31
C GLY A 46 -31.32 -6.68 48.82
N GLU A 47 -32.10 -5.66 48.45
CA GLU A 47 -32.25 -5.29 47.04
C GLU A 47 -30.89 -4.81 46.46
N LEU A 48 -30.72 -4.92 45.15
CA LEU A 48 -29.46 -4.65 44.48
C LEU A 48 -29.66 -3.66 43.34
N ARG A 49 -28.75 -2.69 43.25
CA ARG A 49 -28.69 -1.74 42.15
C ARG A 49 -27.85 -2.31 41.01
N VAL A 50 -28.47 -2.53 39.86
CA VAL A 50 -27.84 -3.04 38.63
C VAL A 50 -27.73 -1.95 37.58
N LYS A 51 -26.55 -1.79 36.98
CA LYS A 51 -26.37 -0.99 35.77
C LYS A 51 -26.59 -1.90 34.56
N ALA A 52 -27.53 -1.52 33.70
CA ALA A 52 -27.85 -2.28 32.50
C ALA A 52 -26.71 -2.19 31.47
N THR A 53 -26.39 -3.31 30.83
CA THR A 53 -25.50 -3.41 29.66
C THR A 53 -26.21 -4.05 28.46
N THR A 54 -27.54 -4.17 28.56
CA THR A 54 -28.43 -4.76 27.54
C THR A 54 -29.39 -3.70 26.99
N ASP A 55 -29.77 -3.85 25.73
CA ASP A 55 -30.75 -3.00 25.04
C ASP A 55 -32.21 -3.28 25.44
N PHE A 56 -32.47 -4.40 26.14
CA PHE A 56 -33.81 -4.81 26.58
C PHE A 56 -33.94 -4.85 28.11
N PRO A 57 -33.58 -3.78 28.85
CA PRO A 57 -33.50 -3.84 30.30
C PRO A 57 -34.88 -4.06 30.94
N GLU A 58 -35.95 -3.50 30.39
CA GLU A 58 -37.30 -3.69 30.93
C GLU A 58 -37.74 -5.16 30.91
N MET A 59 -37.54 -5.82 29.76
CA MET A 59 -37.81 -7.25 29.60
C MET A 59 -36.93 -8.09 30.52
N ARG A 60 -35.63 -7.78 30.60
CA ARG A 60 -34.64 -8.60 31.33
C ARG A 60 -34.73 -8.45 32.84
N PHE A 61 -35.17 -7.30 33.34
CA PHE A 61 -35.13 -6.98 34.76
C PHE A 61 -36.49 -6.88 35.43
N SER A 62 -37.58 -6.64 34.69
CA SER A 62 -38.93 -6.53 35.30
C SER A 62 -39.62 -7.88 35.44
N VAL A 63 -39.26 -8.86 34.60
CA VAL A 63 -39.89 -10.19 34.56
C VAL A 63 -39.14 -11.17 35.46
N PRO A 64 -39.79 -11.75 36.49
CA PRO A 64 -39.17 -12.77 37.34
C PRO A 64 -38.70 -13.99 36.54
N GLY A 65 -37.67 -14.67 37.02
CA GLY A 65 -37.18 -15.91 36.41
C GLY A 65 -35.69 -16.15 36.58
N LYS A 66 -35.20 -17.21 35.95
CA LYS A 66 -33.80 -17.65 36.07
C LYS A 66 -32.83 -16.65 35.45
N ARG A 67 -31.75 -16.35 36.17
CA ARG A 67 -30.59 -15.57 35.71
C ARG A 67 -29.32 -16.26 36.20
N TRP A 68 -28.17 -15.79 35.73
CA TRP A 68 -26.88 -16.29 36.20
C TRP A 68 -26.01 -15.14 36.67
N LEU A 69 -25.24 -15.37 37.73
CA LEU A 69 -24.26 -14.43 38.25
C LEU A 69 -22.86 -14.95 37.98
N LYS A 70 -22.07 -14.13 37.27
CA LYS A 70 -20.63 -14.29 37.13
C LYS A 70 -19.93 -13.57 38.26
N THR A 71 -19.16 -14.29 39.06
CA THR A 71 -18.39 -13.74 40.20
C THR A 71 -16.95 -14.22 40.12
N ARG A 72 -16.01 -13.33 40.46
CA ARG A 72 -14.59 -13.68 40.53
C ARG A 72 -14.22 -14.06 41.96
N VAL A 73 -13.84 -15.31 42.18
CA VAL A 73 -13.45 -15.86 43.49
C VAL A 73 -12.04 -16.42 43.36
N ALA A 74 -11.11 -15.96 44.21
CA ALA A 74 -9.71 -16.40 44.21
C ALA A 74 -8.97 -16.32 42.85
N GLY A 75 -9.40 -15.40 41.97
CA GLY A 75 -8.81 -15.20 40.64
C GLY A 75 -9.53 -15.93 39.51
N GLU A 76 -10.34 -16.95 39.82
CA GLU A 76 -11.15 -17.73 38.87
C GLU A 76 -12.56 -17.15 38.71
N GLU A 77 -13.13 -17.26 37.51
CA GLU A 77 -14.50 -16.87 37.22
C GLU A 77 -15.46 -18.04 37.45
N THR A 78 -16.50 -17.81 38.24
CA THR A 78 -17.54 -18.80 38.51
C THR A 78 -18.90 -18.26 38.08
N VAL A 79 -19.69 -19.09 37.41
CA VAL A 79 -21.06 -18.76 37.00
C VAL A 79 -22.02 -19.61 37.83
N ARG A 80 -22.99 -18.96 38.49
CA ARG A 80 -24.01 -19.65 39.28
C ARG A 80 -25.41 -19.17 38.91
N GLU A 81 -26.39 -20.07 38.98
CA GLU A 81 -27.80 -19.74 38.78
C GLU A 81 -28.34 -18.95 39.98
N VAL A 82 -29.18 -17.95 39.70
CA VAL A 82 -29.97 -17.21 40.68
C VAL A 82 -31.39 -16.99 40.17
N GLU A 83 -32.34 -16.87 41.07
CA GLU A 83 -33.73 -16.57 40.71
C GLU A 83 -34.00 -15.08 40.88
N LEU A 84 -34.30 -14.37 39.80
CA LEU A 84 -34.78 -12.99 39.86
C LEU A 84 -36.24 -13.02 40.33
N LEU A 85 -36.50 -12.46 41.52
CA LEU A 85 -37.84 -12.43 42.12
C LEU A 85 -38.64 -11.22 41.67
N LYS A 86 -37.99 -10.05 41.56
CA LYS A 86 -38.62 -8.79 41.17
C LYS A 86 -37.56 -7.80 40.70
N GLY A 87 -37.91 -6.93 39.76
CA GLY A 87 -37.11 -5.76 39.45
C GLY A 87 -37.94 -4.56 39.00
N ARG A 88 -37.37 -3.37 39.17
CA ARG A 88 -37.98 -2.10 38.76
C ARG A 88 -36.90 -1.10 38.34
N GLY A 89 -37.22 -0.21 37.41
CA GLY A 89 -36.35 0.90 37.04
C GLY A 89 -36.17 1.87 38.22
N HIS A 90 -34.98 2.44 38.37
CA HIS A 90 -34.74 3.51 39.33
C HIS A 90 -35.01 4.87 38.66
N PRO A 91 -36.01 5.65 39.10
CA PRO A 91 -36.33 6.93 38.48
C PRO A 91 -35.11 7.87 38.46
N GLY A 92 -34.87 8.52 37.32
CA GLY A 92 -33.80 9.52 37.14
C GLY A 92 -32.37 8.98 37.06
N GLN A 93 -32.15 7.67 37.13
CA GLN A 93 -30.83 7.04 37.01
C GLN A 93 -30.88 5.88 36.02
N LYS A 94 -29.88 5.72 35.15
CA LYS A 94 -29.74 4.57 34.23
C LYS A 94 -29.38 3.28 35.00
N SER A 95 -30.17 2.91 36.01
CA SER A 95 -29.96 1.73 36.87
C SER A 95 -31.28 1.11 37.30
N TRP A 96 -31.22 -0.16 37.67
CA TRP A 96 -32.36 -1.01 38.04
C TRP A 96 -32.22 -1.47 39.49
N ILE A 97 -33.33 -1.64 40.19
CA ILE A 97 -33.37 -2.22 41.53
C ILE A 97 -33.94 -3.63 41.40
N LEU A 98 -33.14 -4.65 41.71
CA LEU A 98 -33.49 -6.06 41.59
C LEU A 98 -33.48 -6.77 42.95
N SER A 99 -34.35 -7.76 43.11
CA SER A 99 -34.35 -8.68 44.24
C SER A 99 -34.18 -10.10 43.73
N PHE A 100 -33.26 -10.85 44.32
CA PHE A 100 -32.95 -12.23 43.94
C PHE A 100 -33.24 -13.20 45.10
N GLY A 101 -33.51 -14.45 44.77
CA GLY A 101 -33.60 -15.59 45.68
C GLY A 101 -32.48 -16.60 45.44
N GLY A 102 -32.11 -17.35 46.48
CA GLY A 102 -31.30 -18.57 46.35
C GLY A 102 -29.77 -18.45 46.45
N VAL A 103 -29.22 -17.48 47.21
CA VAL A 103 -27.76 -17.43 47.46
C VAL A 103 -27.42 -18.05 48.83
N ASN A 104 -27.08 -19.34 48.85
CA ASN A 104 -26.50 -19.98 50.04
C ASN A 104 -24.96 -19.88 49.98
N SER A 105 -24.33 -19.38 51.04
CA SER A 105 -22.87 -19.23 51.13
C SER A 105 -22.17 -20.59 51.07
N VAL A 106 -21.17 -20.73 50.20
CA VAL A 106 -20.33 -21.94 50.11
C VAL A 106 -19.25 -21.84 51.18
N ASP A 107 -19.51 -22.46 52.33
CA ASP A 107 -18.50 -22.84 53.33
C ASP A 107 -18.93 -24.18 53.94
N GLU A 108 -18.50 -25.29 53.35
CA GLU A 108 -18.27 -26.55 54.06
C GLU A 108 -17.08 -27.28 53.42
N VAL A 109 -16.03 -27.42 54.23
CA VAL A 109 -14.70 -28.00 53.96
C VAL A 109 -14.70 -29.48 54.32
N GLY A 110 -13.86 -30.31 53.68
CA GLY A 110 -13.49 -31.59 54.33
C GLY A 110 -12.61 -32.58 53.56
N VAL A 111 -11.29 -32.48 53.76
CA VAL A 111 -10.29 -33.54 53.50
C VAL A 111 -10.55 -34.76 54.39
N VAL A 112 -10.55 -35.99 53.82
CA VAL A 112 -10.15 -37.23 54.53
C VAL A 112 -9.52 -38.20 53.52
N GLY A 113 -8.35 -38.75 53.84
CA GLY A 113 -7.65 -39.75 53.05
C GLY A 113 -8.09 -41.19 53.32
N GLY A 114 -7.75 -42.08 52.38
CA GLY A 114 -7.45 -43.51 52.58
C GLY A 114 -8.57 -44.44 53.10
N GLY A 115 -9.04 -45.33 52.23
CA GLY A 115 -9.31 -46.74 52.60
C GLY A 115 -10.77 -47.22 52.65
N ALA A 116 -11.04 -48.21 51.81
CA ALA A 116 -11.98 -49.34 51.96
C ALA A 116 -13.50 -49.17 51.71
N SER A 117 -13.98 -50.12 50.88
CA SER A 117 -15.29 -50.81 50.87
C SER A 117 -16.59 -50.02 50.68
N GLY A 118 -17.24 -50.28 49.53
CA GLY A 118 -18.51 -51.01 49.45
C GLY A 118 -19.80 -50.40 50.03
N GLU A 119 -20.82 -50.40 49.15
CA GLU A 119 -22.26 -50.51 49.42
C GLU A 119 -23.15 -49.25 49.58
N HIS A 120 -23.97 -49.07 48.54
CA HIS A 120 -25.42 -48.83 48.54
C HIS A 120 -26.09 -47.74 49.41
N ALA A 121 -26.57 -46.73 48.67
CA ALA A 121 -27.99 -46.32 48.57
C ALA A 121 -28.69 -45.66 49.79
N GLY A 122 -29.02 -44.38 49.62
CA GLY A 122 -30.43 -43.98 49.54
C GLY A 122 -30.95 -42.98 50.59
N ARG A 123 -31.53 -41.90 50.03
CA ARG A 123 -32.52 -40.95 50.60
C ARG A 123 -32.00 -39.81 51.48
N GLY A 124 -31.70 -38.68 50.82
CA GLY A 124 -31.67 -37.34 51.42
C GLY A 124 -32.91 -36.53 51.01
N PHE A 125 -33.57 -35.94 52.00
CA PHE A 125 -34.76 -35.09 51.95
C PHE A 125 -34.61 -33.88 51.00
N CYS A 126 -35.66 -33.58 50.24
CA CYS A 126 -35.86 -32.30 49.56
C CYS A 126 -36.90 -31.50 50.35
N GLY A 127 -36.54 -30.30 50.81
CA GLY A 127 -37.43 -29.39 51.56
C GLY A 127 -37.05 -27.93 51.37
N ASP A 128 -37.80 -27.26 50.48
CA ASP A 128 -38.20 -25.84 50.48
C ASP A 128 -37.29 -24.78 51.13
N THR A 129 -36.20 -24.40 50.43
CA THR A 129 -35.40 -23.19 50.75
C THR A 129 -35.41 -22.12 49.66
N ALA A 130 -36.08 -22.33 48.51
CA ALA A 130 -35.91 -21.47 47.32
C ALA A 130 -36.60 -20.08 47.37
N LYS A 131 -37.52 -19.81 48.31
CA LYS A 131 -38.34 -18.57 48.28
C LYS A 131 -37.91 -17.45 49.23
N ARG A 132 -36.75 -17.54 49.90
CA ARG A 132 -36.27 -16.48 50.80
C ARG A 132 -35.34 -15.54 50.02
N GLY A 133 -35.67 -14.24 50.01
CA GLY A 133 -34.84 -13.21 49.36
C GLY A 133 -33.50 -13.02 50.08
N ILE A 134 -32.49 -12.55 49.35
CA ILE A 134 -31.14 -12.32 49.88
C ILE A 134 -31.19 -11.22 50.96
N HIS A 135 -30.57 -11.44 52.13
CA HIS A 135 -30.48 -10.42 53.18
C HIS A 135 -29.25 -9.49 53.01
N GLY A 136 -29.28 -8.32 53.66
CA GLY A 136 -28.29 -7.25 53.42
C GLY A 136 -26.80 -7.59 53.61
N ALA A 137 -26.45 -8.64 54.37
CA ALA A 137 -25.07 -9.13 54.48
C ALA A 137 -24.64 -9.99 53.27
N GLU A 138 -25.53 -10.87 52.80
CA GLU A 138 -25.34 -11.74 51.63
C GLU A 138 -25.36 -10.90 50.33
N ALA A 139 -26.20 -9.87 50.27
CA ALA A 139 -26.28 -8.95 49.15
C ALA A 139 -24.95 -8.23 48.87
N ARG A 140 -24.15 -7.95 49.92
CA ARG A 140 -22.82 -7.32 49.77
C ARG A 140 -21.81 -8.24 49.10
N GLN A 141 -21.92 -9.55 49.28
CA GLN A 141 -20.97 -10.52 48.69
C GLN A 141 -21.09 -10.63 47.17
N ILE A 142 -22.23 -10.21 46.61
CA ILE A 142 -22.50 -10.23 45.17
C ILE A 142 -22.45 -8.86 44.50
N VAL A 143 -22.14 -7.81 45.26
CA VAL A 143 -21.76 -6.52 44.67
C VAL A 143 -20.43 -6.73 43.94
N GLY A 144 -20.39 -6.36 42.66
CA GLY A 144 -19.25 -6.69 41.79
C GLY A 144 -19.52 -7.82 40.79
N SER A 145 -20.60 -8.57 40.95
CA SER A 145 -20.94 -9.65 40.02
C SER A 145 -21.63 -9.12 38.75
N THR A 146 -21.44 -9.84 37.64
CA THR A 146 -22.12 -9.58 36.36
C THR A 146 -23.33 -10.50 36.22
N LEU A 147 -24.47 -9.95 35.82
CA LEU A 147 -25.69 -10.71 35.53
C LEU A 147 -25.69 -11.17 34.07
N LEU A 148 -26.06 -12.43 33.88
CA LEU A 148 -26.05 -13.13 32.60
C LEU A 148 -27.43 -13.76 32.28
N VAL A 149 -27.69 -13.98 30.99
CA VAL A 149 -28.76 -14.84 30.44
C VAL A 149 -28.19 -15.80 29.41
N LYS A 150 -28.90 -16.88 29.09
CA LYS A 150 -28.47 -17.79 28.02
C LYS A 150 -28.60 -17.13 26.65
N ARG A 151 -27.71 -17.47 25.73
CA ARG A 151 -27.70 -16.96 24.35
C ARG A 151 -28.96 -17.34 23.57
N ALA A 152 -29.57 -18.49 23.88
CA ALA A 152 -30.83 -18.95 23.28
C ALA A 152 -32.05 -18.12 23.70
N ASP A 153 -31.96 -17.34 24.78
CA ASP A 153 -33.08 -16.49 25.25
C ASP A 153 -33.11 -15.12 24.54
N ARG A 154 -32.46 -14.97 23.38
CA ARG A 154 -32.50 -13.75 22.57
C ARG A 154 -33.90 -13.58 21.97
N PRO A 155 -34.51 -12.37 22.04
CA PRO A 155 -35.73 -12.08 21.30
C PRO A 155 -35.59 -12.37 19.78
N GLU A 156 -36.70 -12.67 19.11
CA GLU A 156 -36.72 -12.63 17.65
C GLU A 156 -36.70 -11.17 17.20
N LEU A 157 -35.90 -10.88 16.16
CA LEU A 157 -35.77 -9.55 15.56
C LEU A 157 -36.72 -9.41 14.38
N GLU A 158 -37.13 -8.18 14.06
CA GLU A 158 -37.89 -7.91 12.83
C GLU A 158 -37.00 -8.02 11.57
N GLU A 159 -37.60 -8.15 10.39
CA GLU A 159 -36.85 -8.27 9.13
C GLU A 159 -36.03 -6.99 8.87
N GLY A 160 -34.70 -7.14 8.76
CA GLY A 160 -33.76 -6.03 8.62
C GLY A 160 -33.21 -5.48 9.93
N GLU A 161 -33.62 -6.01 11.08
CA GLU A 161 -33.00 -5.72 12.38
C GLU A 161 -31.84 -6.68 12.67
N PHE A 162 -30.78 -6.15 13.29
CA PHE A 162 -29.59 -6.91 13.65
C PHE A 162 -29.18 -6.65 15.09
N TYR A 163 -28.70 -7.68 15.78
CA TYR A 163 -28.05 -7.51 17.07
C TYR A 163 -26.67 -6.85 16.87
N ILE A 164 -26.42 -5.74 17.56
CA ILE A 164 -25.13 -5.03 17.54
C ILE A 164 -23.93 -5.97 17.76
N PRO A 165 -23.94 -6.88 18.77
CA PRO A 165 -22.82 -7.82 18.97
C PRO A 165 -22.55 -8.76 17.80
N ASP A 166 -23.56 -9.04 16.97
CA ASP A 166 -23.42 -9.94 15.84
C ASP A 166 -22.82 -9.21 14.61
N LEU A 167 -23.09 -7.89 14.49
CA LEU A 167 -22.47 -7.00 13.50
C LEU A 167 -20.99 -6.72 13.79
N VAL A 168 -20.61 -6.62 15.07
CA VAL A 168 -19.21 -6.38 15.47
C VAL A 168 -18.34 -7.58 15.09
N GLY A 169 -17.24 -7.31 14.37
CA GLY A 169 -16.32 -8.31 13.85
C GLY A 169 -16.62 -8.76 12.41
N MET A 170 -17.69 -8.27 11.78
CA MET A 170 -17.99 -8.58 10.38
C MET A 170 -16.97 -7.94 9.43
N LYS A 171 -16.60 -8.67 8.38
CA LYS A 171 -15.73 -8.17 7.31
C LYS A 171 -16.54 -7.28 6.36
N VAL A 172 -15.97 -6.15 5.96
CA VAL A 172 -16.61 -5.16 5.12
C VAL A 172 -15.97 -5.17 3.75
N PHE A 173 -16.77 -5.25 2.68
CA PHE A 173 -16.31 -5.25 1.29
C PHE A 173 -17.06 -4.22 0.45
N LEU A 174 -16.43 -3.69 -0.60
CA LEU A 174 -17.10 -2.84 -1.58
C LEU A 174 -18.00 -3.69 -2.48
N LYS A 175 -19.28 -3.31 -2.62
CA LYS A 175 -20.24 -4.02 -3.50
C LYS A 175 -19.82 -4.00 -4.97
N GLU A 176 -19.23 -2.90 -5.43
CA GLU A 176 -18.87 -2.71 -6.84
C GLU A 176 -17.62 -3.51 -7.26
N THR A 177 -16.62 -3.61 -6.37
CA THR A 177 -15.30 -4.18 -6.69
C THR A 177 -15.02 -5.50 -5.97
N GLY A 178 -15.76 -5.82 -4.91
CA GLY A 178 -15.47 -6.94 -4.01
C GLY A 178 -14.23 -6.74 -3.13
N GLU A 179 -13.61 -5.56 -3.16
CA GLU A 179 -12.39 -5.28 -2.41
C GLU A 179 -12.64 -5.24 -0.90
N PRO A 180 -11.72 -5.78 -0.07
CA PRO A 180 -11.82 -5.70 1.38
C PRO A 180 -11.59 -4.26 1.86
N VAL A 181 -12.56 -3.73 2.59
CA VAL A 181 -12.50 -2.39 3.19
C VAL A 181 -11.92 -2.46 4.60
N GLY A 182 -12.37 -3.44 5.40
CA GLY A 182 -12.01 -3.49 6.81
C GLY A 182 -12.87 -4.42 7.64
N THR A 183 -12.94 -4.16 8.94
CA THR A 183 -13.73 -4.94 9.90
C THR A 183 -14.54 -4.00 10.79
N VAL A 184 -15.81 -4.32 11.02
CA VAL A 184 -16.65 -3.59 11.97
C VAL A 184 -16.09 -3.77 13.37
N VAL A 185 -15.71 -2.68 14.04
CA VAL A 185 -15.21 -2.72 15.41
C VAL A 185 -16.29 -2.36 16.43
N ASP A 186 -17.30 -1.57 16.05
CA ASP A 186 -18.33 -1.09 16.96
C ASP A 186 -19.54 -0.52 16.16
N VAL A 187 -20.69 -0.32 16.82
CA VAL A 187 -21.90 0.28 16.24
C VAL A 187 -22.49 1.32 17.20
N TYR A 188 -22.75 2.53 16.71
CA TYR A 188 -23.22 3.66 17.49
C TYR A 188 -24.58 4.15 17.00
N ASN A 189 -25.54 4.26 17.91
CA ASN A 189 -26.81 4.90 17.61
C ASN A 189 -26.66 6.44 17.71
N SER A 190 -26.78 7.14 16.58
CA SER A 190 -26.64 8.60 16.52
C SER A 190 -27.95 9.37 16.75
N GLY A 191 -29.06 8.66 16.96
CA GLY A 191 -30.41 9.21 17.09
C GLY A 191 -31.14 9.47 15.76
N ALA A 192 -30.42 9.52 14.62
CA ALA A 192 -31.01 9.63 13.28
C ALA A 192 -30.84 8.33 12.46
N SER A 193 -29.68 7.67 12.59
CA SER A 193 -29.41 6.33 12.06
C SER A 193 -28.29 5.67 12.88
N ASP A 194 -28.17 4.34 12.78
CA ASP A 194 -27.00 3.65 13.32
C ASP A 194 -25.76 3.92 12.47
N LEU A 195 -24.61 4.00 13.13
CA LEU A 195 -23.31 4.28 12.53
C LEU A 195 -22.35 3.12 12.85
N LEU A 196 -21.90 2.41 11.82
CA LEU A 196 -20.83 1.43 11.94
C LEU A 196 -19.50 2.16 12.11
N GLN A 197 -18.72 1.73 13.09
CA GLN A 197 -17.30 2.05 13.17
C GLN A 197 -16.53 0.91 12.50
N VAL A 198 -15.90 1.20 11.37
CA VAL A 198 -15.14 0.22 10.58
C VAL A 198 -13.66 0.53 10.74
N MET A 199 -12.88 -0.42 11.22
CA MET A 199 -11.43 -0.36 11.13
C MET A 199 -11.02 -0.72 9.71
N LEU A 200 -10.46 0.25 9.00
CA LEU A 200 -9.82 0.01 7.72
C LEU A 200 -8.61 -0.90 7.92
N ALA A 201 -8.41 -1.84 7.01
CA ALA A 201 -7.16 -2.59 6.97
C ALA A 201 -5.99 -1.60 6.81
N ALA A 202 -4.96 -1.69 7.65
CA ALA A 202 -3.83 -0.80 7.55
C ALA A 202 -3.14 -0.96 6.20
N SER A 203 -3.12 0.11 5.40
CA SER A 203 -2.05 0.35 4.46
C SER A 203 -0.78 0.56 5.27
N ASN A 204 0.24 -0.30 5.10
CA ASN A 204 1.52 -0.23 5.81
C ASN A 204 2.29 1.09 5.52
N GLU A 205 1.90 2.20 6.13
CA GLU A 205 2.69 3.44 6.16
C GLU A 205 2.49 4.21 7.48
N ARG A 206 3.50 4.11 8.38
CA ARG A 206 4.11 5.21 9.16
C ARG A 206 5.06 4.66 10.24
N VAL A 207 6.33 5.07 10.18
CA VAL A 207 7.28 5.02 11.30
C VAL A 207 7.54 6.46 11.71
N ASP A 208 7.07 6.86 12.90
CA ASP A 208 7.61 8.03 13.59
C ASP A 208 8.73 7.56 14.53
N GLY A 209 9.89 8.20 14.39
CA GLY A 209 11.12 7.88 15.11
C GLY A 209 11.02 8.20 16.60
N SER A 210 10.64 7.22 17.41
CA SER A 210 11.14 7.09 18.78
C SER A 210 11.13 5.62 19.17
N GLY A 211 12.33 5.02 19.18
CA GLY A 211 12.56 3.62 19.48
C GLY A 211 12.32 3.26 20.95
N VAL A 212 11.06 3.15 21.34
CA VAL A 212 10.64 2.37 22.50
C VAL A 212 9.41 1.55 22.10
N VAL A 213 9.63 0.27 21.85
CA VAL A 213 8.55 -0.71 21.68
C VAL A 213 7.96 -1.00 23.06
N LYS A 214 6.70 -0.60 23.27
CA LYS A 214 5.86 -1.21 24.31
C LYS A 214 4.94 -2.23 23.64
N PRO A 215 4.79 -3.44 24.21
CA PRO A 215 3.81 -4.39 23.71
C PRO A 215 2.45 -4.00 24.28
N GLU A 216 1.59 -3.38 23.47
CA GLU A 216 0.17 -3.27 23.78
C GLU A 216 -0.62 -3.89 22.63
N ALA A 217 -1.35 -4.95 22.95
CA ALA A 217 -2.30 -5.59 22.05
C ALA A 217 -3.42 -4.61 21.68
N GLY A 218 -3.67 -4.40 20.38
CA GLY A 218 -4.86 -3.68 19.91
C GLY A 218 -4.76 -3.10 18.51
N ILE A 219 -5.55 -3.64 17.58
CA ILE A 219 -6.35 -2.91 16.57
C ILE A 219 -5.61 -1.74 15.90
N SER A 220 -4.74 -2.01 14.92
CA SER A 220 -3.98 -0.97 14.20
C SER A 220 -4.47 -0.82 12.76
N GLY A 221 -5.44 0.07 12.56
CA GLY A 221 -5.95 0.53 11.26
C GLY A 221 -6.83 1.79 11.44
N PRO A 222 -6.90 2.73 10.47
CA PRO A 222 -7.70 3.94 10.64
C PRO A 222 -9.20 3.61 10.74
N LEU A 223 -9.91 4.25 11.69
CA LEU A 223 -11.34 4.03 11.91
C LEU A 223 -12.18 4.98 11.05
N VAL A 224 -13.18 4.44 10.36
CA VAL A 224 -14.15 5.16 9.53
C VAL A 224 -15.56 4.95 10.05
N TRP A 225 -16.38 6.00 9.96
CA TRP A 225 -17.81 5.94 10.26
C TRP A 225 -18.61 5.70 8.98
N VAL A 226 -19.40 4.63 8.95
CA VAL A 226 -20.26 4.25 7.84
C VAL A 226 -21.70 4.21 8.33
N PRO A 227 -22.62 5.04 7.81
CA PRO A 227 -24.03 4.95 8.19
C PRO A 227 -24.62 3.59 7.81
N PHE A 228 -25.28 2.93 8.75
CA PHE A 228 -25.93 1.63 8.56
C PHE A 228 -27.35 1.84 8.03
N VAL A 229 -27.45 2.12 6.74
CA VAL A 229 -28.70 2.31 6.01
C VAL A 229 -28.66 1.48 4.73
N GLU A 230 -29.81 1.00 4.24
CA GLU A 230 -29.90 0.09 3.08
C GLU A 230 -29.19 0.65 1.83
N GLU A 231 -29.22 1.96 1.61
CA GLU A 231 -28.52 2.61 0.49
C GLU A 231 -26.99 2.44 0.54
N ILE A 232 -26.41 2.40 1.75
CA ILE A 232 -24.97 2.34 1.98
C ILE A 232 -24.52 0.91 2.31
N VAL A 233 -25.34 0.14 3.01
CA VAL A 233 -25.09 -1.26 3.40
C VAL A 233 -26.23 -2.14 2.88
N PRO A 234 -26.29 -2.36 1.55
CA PRO A 234 -27.42 -3.06 0.92
C PRO A 234 -27.45 -4.57 1.17
N HIS A 235 -26.38 -5.17 1.72
CA HIS A 235 -26.35 -6.61 1.97
C HIS A 235 -25.50 -6.97 3.19
N VAL A 236 -26.07 -7.77 4.08
CA VAL A 236 -25.44 -8.29 5.30
C VAL A 236 -25.63 -9.81 5.32
N ASP A 237 -24.54 -10.56 5.18
CA ASP A 237 -24.52 -12.03 5.22
C ASP A 237 -24.10 -12.49 6.62
N MET A 238 -25.08 -12.97 7.40
CA MET A 238 -24.86 -13.40 8.78
C MET A 238 -24.14 -14.75 8.86
N ASP A 239 -24.28 -15.62 7.86
CA ASP A 239 -23.65 -16.94 7.84
C ASP A 239 -22.14 -16.81 7.56
N LYS A 240 -21.77 -15.93 6.61
CA LYS A 240 -20.37 -15.67 6.27
C LYS A 240 -19.68 -14.64 7.15
N ARG A 241 -20.45 -13.89 7.94
CA ARG A 241 -20.00 -12.70 8.70
C ARG A 241 -19.39 -11.62 7.80
N GLU A 242 -20.04 -11.35 6.68
CA GLU A 242 -19.61 -10.37 5.67
C GLU A 242 -20.69 -9.34 5.38
N MET A 243 -20.31 -8.10 5.12
CA MET A 243 -21.21 -7.05 4.66
C MET A 243 -20.67 -6.36 3.42
N LEU A 244 -21.57 -6.06 2.48
CA LEU A 244 -21.26 -5.32 1.27
C LEU A 244 -21.73 -3.87 1.42
N ILE A 245 -20.84 -2.93 1.13
CA ILE A 245 -21.12 -1.50 1.20
C ILE A 245 -21.03 -0.82 -0.17
N SER A 246 -21.88 0.19 -0.38
CA SER A 246 -21.88 1.10 -1.54
C SER A 246 -21.70 2.56 -1.07
N PRO A 247 -20.53 2.91 -0.51
CA PRO A 247 -20.30 4.23 0.05
C PRO A 247 -20.25 5.31 -1.04
N PRO A 248 -20.82 6.52 -0.81
CA PRO A 248 -20.59 7.67 -1.69
C PRO A 248 -19.10 7.99 -1.82
N LYS A 249 -18.68 8.48 -3.00
CA LYS A 249 -17.28 8.85 -3.27
C LYS A 249 -16.73 9.78 -2.18
N GLY A 250 -15.61 9.38 -1.57
CA GLY A 250 -14.94 10.12 -0.50
C GLY A 250 -15.37 9.78 0.93
N LEU A 251 -16.44 9.00 1.16
CA LEU A 251 -16.88 8.65 2.54
C LEU A 251 -15.79 7.94 3.34
N LEU A 252 -15.08 7.01 2.71
CA LEU A 252 -13.98 6.26 3.33
C LEU A 252 -12.72 7.12 3.56
N GLU A 253 -12.55 8.17 2.77
CA GLU A 253 -11.41 9.10 2.83
C GLU A 253 -11.62 10.23 3.86
N LEU A 254 -12.88 10.59 4.12
CA LEU A 254 -13.27 11.70 5.01
C LEU A 254 -12.95 11.46 6.50
N ASN A 255 -12.66 10.21 6.89
CA ASN A 255 -12.45 9.81 8.29
C ASN A 255 -11.02 9.38 8.64
N VAL A 256 -10.03 9.51 7.75
CA VAL A 256 -8.62 9.40 8.13
C VAL A 256 -8.23 10.64 8.93
N ARG A 257 -8.60 10.63 10.23
CA ARG A 257 -8.43 11.73 11.17
C ARG A 257 -6.95 11.96 11.45
N LEU A 258 -6.34 12.92 10.75
CA LEU A 258 -5.09 13.53 11.21
C LEU A 258 -5.42 14.51 12.35
N ASN A 259 -4.85 14.26 13.52
CA ASN A 259 -5.03 15.04 14.74
C ASN A 259 -4.55 16.50 14.53
N GLY A 260 -5.48 17.38 14.17
CA GLY A 260 -5.26 18.82 14.05
C GLY A 260 -6.59 19.55 14.22
N THR A 261 -6.59 20.69 14.92
CA THR A 261 -7.79 21.48 15.16
C THR A 261 -8.41 21.98 13.83
N SER A 262 -9.73 22.16 13.77
CA SER A 262 -10.42 22.71 12.57
C SER A 262 -9.79 24.02 12.06
N ARG A 263 -9.21 24.81 12.97
CA ARG A 263 -8.47 26.04 12.67
C ARG A 263 -7.12 25.78 11.99
N GLU A 264 -6.34 24.82 12.46
CA GLU A 264 -5.04 24.45 11.87
C GLU A 264 -5.22 23.82 10.48
N ARG A 265 -6.25 23.00 10.27
CA ARG A 265 -6.56 22.44 8.94
C ARG A 265 -6.90 23.53 7.93
N ARG A 266 -7.79 24.46 8.30
CA ARG A 266 -8.11 25.64 7.47
C ARG A 266 -6.88 26.50 7.20
N GLN A 267 -5.94 26.59 8.15
CA GLN A 267 -4.68 27.29 7.94
C GLN A 267 -3.77 26.55 6.96
N LEU A 268 -3.64 25.23 7.09
CA LEU A 268 -2.85 24.40 6.18
C LEU A 268 -3.42 24.42 4.76
N GLU A 269 -4.73 24.24 4.61
CA GLU A 269 -5.42 24.34 3.31
C GLU A 269 -5.25 25.72 2.69
N ARG A 270 -5.41 26.79 3.49
CA ARG A 270 -5.14 28.16 3.00
C ARG A 270 -3.69 28.35 2.60
N LYS A 271 -2.74 27.78 3.35
CA LYS A 271 -1.31 27.84 3.05
C LYS A 271 -0.99 27.08 1.77
N GLN A 272 -1.52 25.88 1.60
CA GLN A 272 -1.40 25.07 0.39
C GLN A 272 -2.03 25.77 -0.81
N ARG A 273 -3.28 26.27 -0.69
CA ARG A 273 -3.94 27.05 -1.75
C ARG A 273 -3.14 28.28 -2.15
N LYS A 274 -2.61 29.03 -1.19
CA LYS A 274 -1.73 30.19 -1.47
C LYS A 274 -0.46 29.76 -2.22
N LYS A 275 0.17 28.66 -1.79
CA LYS A 275 1.36 28.10 -2.45
C LYS A 275 1.03 27.66 -3.89
N SER A 276 -0.04 26.90 -4.09
CA SER A 276 -0.48 26.46 -5.42
C SER A 276 -0.85 27.65 -6.32
N GLN A 277 -1.53 28.66 -5.80
CA GLN A 277 -1.82 29.89 -6.54
C GLN A 277 -0.55 30.65 -6.93
N GLN A 278 0.43 30.73 -6.04
CA GLN A 278 1.72 31.35 -6.32
C GLN A 278 2.48 30.58 -7.40
N HIS A 279 2.50 29.25 -7.32
CA HIS A 279 3.11 28.38 -8.33
C HIS A 279 2.42 28.54 -9.69
N LEU A 280 1.09 28.57 -9.72
CA LEU A 280 0.31 28.80 -10.93
C LEU A 280 0.63 30.16 -11.56
N LEU A 281 0.70 31.22 -10.75
CA LEU A 281 1.03 32.56 -11.26
C LEU A 281 2.44 32.60 -11.87
N ALA A 282 3.40 31.94 -11.23
CA ALA A 282 4.76 31.82 -11.75
C ALA A 282 4.81 31.02 -13.05
N ALA A 283 4.07 29.90 -13.14
CA ALA A 283 3.97 29.08 -14.35
C ALA A 283 3.32 29.87 -15.51
N LYS A 284 2.20 30.55 -15.25
CA LYS A 284 1.51 31.41 -16.23
C LYS A 284 2.42 32.50 -16.79
N LYS A 285 3.19 33.15 -15.91
CA LYS A 285 4.17 34.18 -16.31
C LYS A 285 5.25 33.59 -17.22
N LYS A 286 5.88 32.49 -16.82
CA LYS A 286 6.93 31.84 -17.63
C LYS A 286 6.41 31.30 -18.96
N LEU A 287 5.24 30.67 -19.00
CA LEU A 287 4.60 30.25 -20.24
C LEU A 287 4.31 31.44 -21.16
N SER A 288 3.89 32.57 -20.59
CA SER A 288 3.68 33.81 -21.35
C SER A 288 4.98 34.36 -21.95
N GLU A 289 6.08 34.31 -21.21
CA GLU A 289 7.42 34.69 -21.68
C GLU A 289 7.92 33.76 -22.80
N LEU A 290 7.55 32.48 -22.75
CA LEU A 290 7.83 31.48 -23.79
C LEU A 290 6.86 31.51 -24.98
N GLY A 291 5.99 32.51 -25.07
CA GLY A 291 5.02 32.62 -26.16
C GLY A 291 3.88 31.58 -26.11
N GLN A 292 3.67 30.89 -24.98
CA GLN A 292 2.69 29.82 -24.77
C GLN A 292 1.40 30.33 -24.10
N LYS A 293 0.95 31.54 -24.45
CA LYS A 293 -0.24 32.16 -23.83
C LYS A 293 -1.55 31.47 -24.21
N HIS A 294 -1.60 30.81 -25.37
CA HIS A 294 -2.80 30.16 -25.90
C HIS A 294 -3.31 29.04 -24.98
N ILE A 295 -2.42 28.30 -24.31
CA ILE A 295 -2.79 27.28 -23.31
C ILE A 295 -3.68 27.87 -22.20
N LEU A 296 -3.47 29.13 -21.85
CA LEU A 296 -4.22 29.79 -20.77
C LEU A 296 -5.66 30.10 -21.16
N GLN A 297 -6.00 30.10 -22.45
CA GLN A 297 -7.38 30.26 -22.92
C GLN A 297 -8.26 29.11 -22.44
N GLY A 298 -7.70 27.90 -22.35
CA GLY A 298 -8.36 26.72 -21.79
C GLY A 298 -8.91 26.93 -20.38
N LEU A 299 -8.26 27.76 -19.55
CA LEU A 299 -8.71 28.05 -18.18
C LEU A 299 -10.02 28.85 -18.12
N SER A 300 -10.41 29.49 -19.23
CA SER A 300 -11.70 30.18 -19.34
C SER A 300 -12.84 29.25 -19.76
N PHE A 301 -12.51 28.05 -20.26
CA PHE A 301 -13.44 27.11 -20.87
C PHE A 301 -13.58 25.81 -20.05
N GLY A 302 -14.72 25.12 -20.16
CA GLY A 302 -14.97 23.86 -19.45
C GLY A 302 -15.46 24.00 -18.00
N GLU A 303 -15.77 22.84 -17.41
CA GLU A 303 -16.22 22.68 -16.04
C GLU A 303 -15.09 22.88 -15.03
N LYS A 304 -15.45 22.98 -13.74
CA LYS A 304 -14.48 23.18 -12.66
C LYS A 304 -13.38 22.11 -12.64
N ALA A 305 -13.74 20.83 -12.76
CA ALA A 305 -12.79 19.72 -12.72
C ALA A 305 -11.80 19.76 -13.91
N GLN A 306 -12.29 20.11 -15.10
CA GLN A 306 -11.47 20.28 -16.31
C GLN A 306 -10.47 21.43 -16.15
N LYS A 307 -10.92 22.56 -15.60
CA LYS A 307 -10.04 23.70 -15.30
C LYS A 307 -8.98 23.35 -14.26
N GLU A 308 -9.36 22.60 -13.22
CA GLU A 308 -8.44 22.12 -12.19
C GLU A 308 -7.39 21.17 -12.79
N PHE A 309 -7.80 20.26 -13.68
CA PHE A 309 -6.89 19.37 -14.41
C PHE A 309 -5.87 20.13 -15.25
N LEU A 310 -6.30 21.14 -16.04
CA LEU A 310 -5.38 21.98 -16.80
C LEU A 310 -4.42 22.76 -15.88
N VAL A 311 -4.90 23.26 -14.74
CA VAL A 311 -4.06 23.94 -13.75
C VAL A 311 -2.97 23.02 -13.21
N GLU A 312 -3.31 21.77 -12.86
CA GLU A 312 -2.33 20.80 -12.39
C GLU A 312 -1.27 20.50 -13.44
N GLN A 313 -1.69 20.28 -14.69
CA GLN A 313 -0.75 20.08 -15.80
C GLN A 313 0.19 21.28 -15.97
N ILE A 314 -0.34 22.51 -16.00
CA ILE A 314 0.46 23.73 -16.13
C ILE A 314 1.49 23.87 -15.00
N ILE A 315 1.10 23.60 -13.76
CA ILE A 315 2.00 23.70 -12.60
C ILE A 315 3.11 22.65 -12.68
N ASN A 316 2.80 21.46 -13.18
CA ASN A 316 3.71 20.32 -13.19
C ASN A 316 4.63 20.26 -14.43
N ILE A 317 4.49 21.16 -15.41
CA ILE A 317 5.45 21.24 -16.52
C ILE A 317 6.85 21.58 -15.96
N ASN A 318 7.81 20.69 -16.22
CA ASN A 318 9.22 21.00 -15.99
C ASN A 318 9.72 22.00 -17.03
N LEU A 319 9.50 23.30 -16.78
CA LEU A 319 9.79 24.37 -17.72
C LEU A 319 11.28 24.48 -18.10
N LYS A 320 12.20 24.12 -17.19
CA LYS A 320 13.64 24.13 -17.50
C LYS A 320 13.97 23.04 -18.52
N LEU A 321 13.48 21.83 -18.29
CA LEU A 321 13.67 20.70 -19.20
C LEU A 321 12.96 20.93 -20.54
N PHE A 322 11.74 21.48 -20.50
CA PHE A 322 10.97 21.83 -21.69
C PHE A 322 11.69 22.86 -22.57
N GLN A 323 12.19 23.95 -21.98
CA GLN A 323 12.97 24.96 -22.72
C GLN A 323 14.19 24.35 -23.40
N HIS A 324 14.93 23.49 -22.68
CA HIS A 324 16.09 22.81 -23.23
C HIS A 324 15.72 21.87 -24.39
N ALA A 325 14.64 21.11 -24.24
CA ALA A 325 14.17 20.22 -25.29
C ALA A 325 13.73 20.99 -26.55
N VAL A 326 13.04 22.13 -26.41
CA VAL A 326 12.64 22.95 -27.57
C VAL A 326 13.85 23.51 -28.32
N GLN A 327 14.94 23.87 -27.63
CA GLN A 327 16.18 24.32 -28.28
C GLN A 327 16.85 23.23 -29.14
N SER A 328 16.57 21.94 -28.89
CA SER A 328 17.13 20.86 -29.70
C SER A 328 16.47 20.75 -31.08
N VAL A 329 15.30 21.37 -31.29
CA VAL A 329 14.67 21.44 -32.62
C VAL A 329 15.54 22.21 -33.60
N ASP A 330 16.15 23.31 -33.14
CA ASP A 330 17.02 24.18 -33.95
C ASP A 330 18.41 23.59 -34.18
N MET A 331 18.76 22.50 -33.47
CA MET A 331 20.06 21.82 -33.51
C MET A 331 19.92 20.33 -33.91
N PRO A 332 19.29 20.00 -35.05
CA PRO A 332 18.87 18.63 -35.37
C PRO A 332 20.03 17.63 -35.58
N ASN A 333 21.25 18.13 -35.76
CA ASN A 333 22.46 17.33 -35.97
C ASN A 333 23.09 16.81 -34.66
N ILE A 334 22.65 17.29 -33.49
CA ILE A 334 23.14 16.82 -32.20
C ILE A 334 22.19 15.72 -31.72
N ARG A 335 22.49 14.48 -32.11
CA ARG A 335 21.79 13.28 -31.62
C ARG A 335 22.82 12.34 -31.00
N PHE A 336 22.45 11.72 -29.90
CA PHE A 336 23.28 10.66 -29.32
C PHE A 336 22.88 9.32 -29.94
N HIS A 337 23.88 8.60 -30.46
CA HIS A 337 23.74 7.23 -30.97
C HIS A 337 24.84 6.37 -30.37
N LEU A 338 24.47 5.31 -29.65
CA LEU A 338 25.41 4.50 -28.87
C LEU A 338 26.45 3.79 -29.77
N PRO A 339 26.07 3.14 -30.89
CA PRO A 339 27.05 2.55 -31.82
C PRO A 339 28.11 3.54 -32.30
N GLU A 340 27.70 4.75 -32.69
CA GLU A 340 28.63 5.78 -33.19
C GLU A 340 29.59 6.25 -32.08
N PHE A 341 29.08 6.39 -30.85
CA PHE A 341 29.91 6.72 -29.69
C PHE A 341 30.92 5.62 -29.38
N VAL A 342 30.49 4.35 -29.39
CA VAL A 342 31.36 3.21 -29.09
C VAL A 342 32.45 3.07 -30.16
N ASP A 343 32.09 3.17 -31.44
CA ASP A 343 33.04 3.08 -32.56
C ASP A 343 34.06 4.23 -32.52
N GLY A 344 33.58 5.47 -32.33
CA GLY A 344 34.42 6.67 -32.22
C GLY A 344 35.41 6.64 -31.05
N ASN A 345 35.09 5.89 -29.99
CA ASN A 345 35.91 5.79 -28.77
C ASN A 345 36.53 4.40 -28.54
N SER A 346 36.45 3.52 -29.54
CA SER A 346 36.82 2.09 -29.47
C SER A 346 38.19 1.85 -28.83
N THR A 347 39.23 2.56 -29.25
CA THR A 347 40.60 2.39 -28.71
C THR A 347 40.72 2.63 -27.21
N THR A 348 39.92 3.55 -26.66
CA THR A 348 39.92 3.87 -25.23
C THR A 348 38.99 2.93 -24.47
N LEU A 349 37.79 2.68 -25.02
CA LEU A 349 36.81 1.77 -24.41
C LEU A 349 37.32 0.32 -24.37
N LEU A 350 38.08 -0.14 -25.37
CA LEU A 350 38.66 -1.50 -25.40
C LEU A 350 39.59 -1.76 -24.21
N LYS A 351 40.34 -0.75 -23.73
CA LYS A 351 41.17 -0.87 -22.53
C LYS A 351 40.32 -1.08 -21.27
N ASN A 352 39.12 -0.52 -21.29
CA ASN A 352 38.12 -0.60 -20.23
C ASN A 352 36.92 -1.47 -20.63
N ALA A 353 37.11 -2.46 -21.49
CA ALA A 353 36.09 -3.44 -21.84
C ALA A 353 36.31 -4.75 -21.06
N LEU A 354 35.23 -5.47 -20.80
CA LEU A 354 35.22 -6.86 -20.37
C LEU A 354 34.28 -7.61 -21.31
N LYS A 355 34.78 -8.65 -21.97
CA LYS A 355 34.01 -9.48 -22.89
C LYS A 355 33.68 -10.81 -22.23
N ILE A 356 32.40 -11.19 -22.19
CA ILE A 356 31.93 -12.45 -21.60
C ILE A 356 30.92 -13.12 -22.53
N SER A 357 30.83 -14.45 -22.49
CA SER A 357 29.77 -15.15 -23.21
C SER A 357 28.42 -15.01 -22.52
N HIS A 358 27.34 -15.11 -23.29
CA HIS A 358 25.97 -15.08 -22.78
C HIS A 358 25.72 -16.23 -21.79
N GLU A 359 26.30 -17.41 -22.05
CA GLU A 359 26.26 -18.54 -21.12
C GLU A 359 26.92 -18.21 -19.78
N SER A 360 28.08 -17.53 -19.79
CA SER A 360 28.77 -17.10 -18.57
C SER A 360 27.99 -16.00 -17.82
N PHE A 361 27.27 -15.15 -18.55
CA PHE A 361 26.40 -14.12 -17.98
C PHE A 361 25.20 -14.74 -17.27
N ILE A 362 24.58 -15.79 -17.82
CA ILE A 362 23.42 -16.46 -17.21
C ILE A 362 23.82 -17.43 -16.08
N LEU A 363 24.91 -18.18 -16.23
CA LEU A 363 25.30 -19.25 -15.30
C LEU A 363 25.97 -18.76 -14.01
N TYR A 364 25.71 -17.52 -13.58
CA TYR A 364 26.37 -16.93 -12.42
C TYR A 364 26.26 -17.82 -11.15
N GLY A 365 25.27 -18.70 -10.98
CA GLY A 365 25.22 -19.61 -9.82
C GLY A 365 26.40 -20.60 -9.64
N LYS A 366 27.23 -20.88 -10.66
CA LYS A 366 28.35 -21.84 -10.53
C LYS A 366 29.61 -21.16 -9.97
N ARG A 367 29.98 -21.49 -8.73
CA ARG A 367 31.24 -21.06 -8.08
C ARG A 367 32.44 -21.75 -8.72
N ASP A 368 32.90 -21.28 -9.88
CA ASP A 368 34.21 -21.67 -10.40
C ASP A 368 35.27 -20.63 -9.99
N LYS A 369 36.17 -21.02 -9.07
CA LYS A 369 37.30 -20.17 -8.66
C LYS A 369 38.34 -19.99 -9.77
N GLN A 370 38.23 -20.73 -10.88
CA GLN A 370 39.03 -20.54 -12.08
C GLN A 370 38.43 -19.52 -13.05
N ASP A 371 37.22 -19.01 -12.77
CA ASP A 371 36.63 -17.92 -13.55
C ASP A 371 37.51 -16.67 -13.45
N LYS A 372 37.97 -16.17 -14.59
CA LYS A 372 38.77 -14.94 -14.68
C LYS A 372 38.02 -13.72 -14.14
N ASN A 373 36.69 -13.80 -14.04
CA ASN A 373 35.83 -12.74 -13.53
C ASN A 373 35.52 -12.87 -12.03
N PHE A 374 36.06 -13.87 -11.34
CA PHE A 374 35.77 -14.17 -9.94
C PHE A 374 36.01 -12.96 -9.02
N GLU A 375 37.11 -12.23 -9.20
CA GLU A 375 37.43 -11.05 -8.39
C GLU A 375 36.42 -9.91 -8.61
N LEU A 376 36.07 -9.63 -9.87
CA LEU A 376 35.09 -8.59 -10.21
C LEU A 376 33.72 -8.93 -9.61
N ARG A 377 33.30 -10.19 -9.77
CA ARG A 377 32.05 -10.67 -9.20
C ARG A 377 32.04 -10.55 -7.67
N GLY A 378 33.11 -10.99 -7.00
CA GLY A 378 33.23 -10.87 -5.55
C GLY A 378 33.13 -9.43 -5.08
N ARG A 379 33.75 -8.49 -5.80
CA ARG A 379 33.65 -7.06 -5.50
C ARG A 379 32.23 -6.51 -5.71
N GLY A 380 31.57 -6.90 -6.79
CA GLY A 380 30.17 -6.53 -7.05
C GLY A 380 29.20 -7.06 -6.00
N LEU A 381 29.36 -8.32 -5.60
CA LEU A 381 28.56 -8.94 -4.53
C LEU A 381 28.79 -8.25 -3.19
N HIS A 382 30.04 -7.86 -2.89
CA HIS A 382 30.36 -7.08 -1.70
C HIS A 382 29.63 -5.72 -1.68
N LEU A 383 29.54 -5.02 -2.81
CA LEU A 383 28.79 -3.76 -2.89
C LEU A 383 27.29 -3.95 -2.64
N LEU A 384 26.72 -5.04 -3.16
CA LEU A 384 25.30 -5.37 -2.99
C LEU A 384 24.98 -5.77 -1.53
N SER A 385 25.82 -6.60 -0.90
CA SER A 385 25.64 -7.04 0.49
C SER A 385 25.85 -5.93 1.52
N GLU A 386 26.82 -5.04 1.30
CA GLU A 386 27.09 -3.88 2.17
C GLU A 386 26.15 -2.69 1.90
N ARG A 387 25.11 -2.85 1.06
CA ARG A 387 24.13 -1.81 0.72
C ARG A 387 24.74 -0.57 0.07
N LYS A 388 25.88 -0.73 -0.58
CA LYS A 388 26.59 0.32 -1.34
C LYS A 388 26.07 0.47 -2.77
N ALA A 389 25.12 -0.35 -3.18
CA ALA A 389 24.49 -0.33 -4.50
C ALA A 389 22.97 -0.15 -4.38
N ALA A 390 22.38 0.60 -5.31
CA ALA A 390 20.94 0.70 -5.50
C ALA A 390 20.55 0.44 -6.95
N ILE A 391 19.28 0.10 -7.16
CA ILE A 391 18.72 -0.23 -8.47
C ILE A 391 17.60 0.75 -8.81
N ILE A 392 17.63 1.28 -10.02
CA ILE A 392 16.56 2.04 -10.64
C ILE A 392 16.07 1.24 -11.84
N LEU A 393 14.85 0.73 -11.74
CA LEU A 393 14.20 -0.05 -12.78
C LEU A 393 13.22 0.84 -13.54
N VAL A 394 13.51 1.06 -14.82
CA VAL A 394 12.64 1.81 -15.73
C VAL A 394 11.74 0.84 -16.45
N VAL A 395 10.45 0.94 -16.20
CA VAL A 395 9.43 0.18 -16.91
C VAL A 395 9.03 0.98 -18.14
N ASP A 396 9.30 0.44 -19.33
CA ASP A 396 8.92 1.06 -20.61
C ASP A 396 7.92 0.16 -21.33
N ASN A 397 6.82 0.75 -21.80
CA ASN A 397 5.80 0.08 -22.60
C ASN A 397 6.25 -0.14 -24.06
N LYS A 398 7.36 0.47 -24.51
CA LYS A 398 7.86 0.39 -25.90
C LYS A 398 8.41 -0.96 -26.33
N ASN A 399 8.61 -1.93 -25.43
CA ASN A 399 8.88 -3.32 -25.83
C ASN A 399 7.66 -3.99 -26.53
N SER A 400 6.56 -3.26 -26.68
CA SER A 400 5.34 -3.61 -27.41
C SER A 400 5.51 -3.95 -28.90
N GLU A 401 6.59 -3.54 -29.57
CA GLU A 401 6.72 -3.77 -31.03
C GLU A 401 7.21 -5.17 -31.42
N ARG A 402 7.67 -6.00 -30.47
CA ARG A 402 8.04 -7.42 -30.73
C ARG A 402 6.92 -8.42 -30.39
N ILE A 403 5.92 -8.00 -29.62
CA ILE A 403 4.77 -8.86 -29.26
C ILE A 403 3.66 -8.52 -30.24
N GLY A 404 3.39 -9.45 -31.15
CA GLY A 404 2.61 -9.25 -32.37
C GLY A 404 1.30 -8.48 -32.22
N THR A 405 0.92 -7.83 -33.32
CA THR A 405 -0.38 -7.22 -33.54
C THR A 405 -1.51 -8.21 -33.30
N GLU A 406 -2.31 -8.01 -32.25
CA GLU A 406 -3.77 -8.22 -32.22
C GLU A 406 -4.35 -7.97 -30.80
N ASN A 407 -5.19 -6.92 -30.69
CA ASN A 407 -6.40 -6.72 -29.88
C ASN A 407 -6.61 -7.23 -28.44
N ASP A 408 -5.67 -7.89 -27.76
CA ASP A 408 -5.87 -8.36 -26.38
C ASP A 408 -5.25 -7.42 -25.33
N LEU A 409 -5.87 -6.24 -25.11
CA LEU A 409 -5.50 -5.29 -24.04
C LEU A 409 -5.34 -5.96 -22.65
N ASP A 410 -6.02 -7.08 -22.40
CA ASP A 410 -5.96 -7.85 -21.15
C ASP A 410 -4.79 -8.87 -21.08
N GLY A 411 -4.15 -9.18 -22.21
CA GLY A 411 -2.95 -10.03 -22.29
C GLY A 411 -1.64 -9.24 -22.20
N PHE A 412 -1.62 -8.01 -22.73
CA PHE A 412 -0.42 -7.16 -22.76
C PHE A 412 0.03 -6.66 -21.39
N GLY A 413 -0.93 -6.18 -20.57
CA GLY A 413 -0.66 -5.81 -19.19
C GLY A 413 -0.11 -6.98 -18.39
N LYS A 414 -0.61 -8.21 -18.65
CA LYS A 414 -0.10 -9.44 -18.04
C LYS A 414 1.33 -9.76 -18.46
N ALA A 415 1.72 -9.53 -19.73
CA ALA A 415 3.08 -9.80 -20.21
C ALA A 415 4.14 -8.91 -19.54
N VAL A 416 3.93 -7.59 -19.51
CA VAL A 416 4.86 -6.66 -18.85
C VAL A 416 4.90 -6.90 -17.34
N SER A 417 3.73 -7.18 -16.73
CA SER A 417 3.64 -7.59 -15.32
C SER A 417 4.42 -8.87 -15.03
N ASN A 418 4.40 -9.85 -15.95
CA ASN A 418 5.13 -11.10 -15.82
C ASN A 418 6.65 -10.89 -15.92
N ILE A 419 7.14 -10.05 -16.85
CA ILE A 419 8.57 -9.73 -16.94
C ILE A 419 9.04 -9.00 -15.68
N PHE A 420 8.27 -8.03 -15.19
CA PHE A 420 8.57 -7.33 -13.93
C PHE A 420 8.67 -8.30 -12.75
N LEU A 421 7.70 -9.22 -12.61
CA LEU A 421 7.74 -10.27 -11.59
C LEU A 421 8.94 -11.21 -11.75
N GLN A 422 9.25 -11.63 -12.97
CA GLN A 422 10.37 -12.52 -13.27
C GLN A 422 11.71 -11.89 -12.90
N GLU A 423 11.90 -10.58 -13.15
CA GLU A 423 13.11 -9.86 -12.75
C GLU A 423 13.25 -9.79 -11.22
N LEU A 424 12.18 -9.44 -10.50
CA LEU A 424 12.20 -9.41 -9.03
C LEU A 424 12.46 -10.80 -8.43
N LEU A 425 11.82 -11.84 -8.96
CA LEU A 425 12.05 -13.23 -8.57
C LEU A 425 13.45 -13.71 -8.97
N GLY A 426 13.98 -13.25 -10.09
CA GLY A 426 15.34 -13.51 -10.55
C GLY A 426 16.37 -12.98 -9.55
N PHE A 427 16.22 -11.72 -9.14
CA PHE A 427 17.08 -11.12 -8.13
C PHE A 427 16.95 -11.80 -6.77
N LYS A 428 15.73 -12.16 -6.36
CA LYS A 428 15.50 -12.93 -5.13
C LYS A 428 16.25 -14.25 -5.13
N ARG A 429 16.09 -15.05 -6.19
CA ARG A 429 16.79 -16.34 -6.34
C ARG A 429 18.30 -16.17 -6.27
N PHE A 430 18.84 -15.12 -6.89
CA PHE A 430 20.25 -14.80 -6.79
C PHE A 430 20.68 -14.47 -5.36
N ALA A 431 19.94 -13.60 -4.66
CA ALA A 431 20.24 -13.25 -3.27
C ALA A 431 20.20 -14.48 -2.34
N GLU A 432 19.29 -15.42 -2.58
CA GLU A 432 19.19 -16.68 -1.82
C GLU A 432 20.37 -17.62 -2.08
N VAL A 433 20.81 -17.76 -3.35
CA VAL A 433 21.93 -18.64 -3.75
C VAL A 433 23.28 -18.16 -3.19
N GLU A 434 23.46 -16.84 -3.05
CA GLU A 434 24.72 -16.27 -2.56
C GLU A 434 24.91 -16.41 -1.04
N GLU A 435 23.92 -16.97 -0.30
CA GLU A 435 23.94 -17.17 1.17
C GLU A 435 24.26 -15.89 1.97
N GLN A 436 24.19 -14.73 1.32
CA GLN A 436 24.40 -13.40 1.89
C GLN A 436 23.05 -12.68 1.92
N GLN A 437 22.77 -11.97 3.01
CA GLN A 437 21.55 -11.18 3.16
C GLN A 437 21.63 -9.90 2.29
N VAL A 438 21.59 -10.08 0.97
CA VAL A 438 21.64 -8.98 -0.01
C VAL A 438 20.32 -8.21 0.06
N SER A 439 20.41 -6.93 0.38
CA SER A 439 19.27 -6.02 0.43
C SER A 439 19.67 -4.69 -0.18
N VAL A 440 19.01 -4.32 -1.28
CA VAL A 440 19.33 -3.10 -2.03
C VAL A 440 18.12 -2.17 -2.11
N PRO A 441 18.31 -0.84 -2.06
CA PRO A 441 17.23 0.11 -2.35
C PRO A 441 16.79 -0.01 -3.81
N LEU A 442 15.49 0.13 -4.04
CA LEU A 442 14.87 0.00 -5.37
C LEU A 442 14.02 1.24 -5.70
N VAL A 443 14.23 1.80 -6.88
CA VAL A 443 13.34 2.83 -7.44
C VAL A 443 12.73 2.27 -8.71
N VAL A 444 11.41 2.22 -8.81
CA VAL A 444 10.67 1.77 -9.99
C VAL A 444 10.06 2.99 -10.66
N ILE A 445 10.44 3.25 -11.91
CA ILE A 445 9.90 4.33 -12.73
C ILE A 445 8.85 3.70 -13.65
N CYS A 446 7.59 4.06 -13.41
CA CYS A 446 6.42 3.47 -14.04
C CYS A 446 5.88 4.37 -15.16
N PRO A 447 5.22 3.78 -16.17
CA PRO A 447 4.39 4.53 -17.08
C PRO A 447 3.32 5.33 -16.34
N ALA A 448 2.89 6.41 -16.96
CA ALA A 448 1.94 7.33 -16.35
C ALA A 448 0.59 6.69 -16.00
N GLY A 449 0.13 6.92 -14.77
CA GLY A 449 -1.10 6.33 -14.25
C GLY A 449 -1.01 4.85 -13.83
N GLU A 450 0.15 4.20 -13.98
CA GLU A 450 0.29 2.75 -13.74
C GLU A 450 0.97 2.39 -12.40
N ILE A 451 1.38 3.37 -11.58
CA ILE A 451 2.06 3.14 -10.29
C ILE A 451 1.34 2.10 -9.42
N LYS A 452 0.01 2.21 -9.29
CA LYS A 452 -0.78 1.31 -8.44
C LYS A 452 -0.69 -0.15 -8.90
N SER A 453 -0.65 -0.38 -10.21
CA SER A 453 -0.52 -1.73 -10.79
C SER A 453 0.80 -2.37 -10.37
N TYR A 454 1.92 -1.65 -10.51
CA TYR A 454 3.24 -2.16 -10.12
C TYR A 454 3.41 -2.28 -8.60
N GLN A 455 2.77 -1.41 -7.81
CA GLN A 455 2.74 -1.53 -6.35
C GLN A 455 2.02 -2.80 -5.89
N LEU A 456 0.86 -3.12 -6.51
CA LEU A 456 0.11 -4.34 -6.22
C LEU A 456 0.97 -5.57 -6.50
N ILE A 457 1.55 -5.64 -7.70
CA ILE A 457 2.43 -6.73 -8.13
C ILE A 457 3.62 -6.89 -7.18
N PHE A 458 4.25 -5.79 -6.76
CA PHE A 458 5.34 -5.82 -5.79
C PHE A 458 4.90 -6.36 -4.42
N SER A 459 3.72 -5.97 -3.95
CA SER A 459 3.17 -6.39 -2.65
C SER A 459 2.81 -7.87 -2.59
N GLU A 460 2.38 -8.46 -3.71
CA GLU A 460 1.99 -9.87 -3.80
C GLU A 460 3.18 -10.83 -3.89
N SER A 461 4.37 -10.36 -4.31
CA SER A 461 5.39 -11.26 -4.87
C SER A 461 6.69 -11.40 -4.07
N ILE A 462 7.33 -10.36 -3.53
CA ILE A 462 8.62 -10.51 -2.81
C ILE A 462 8.87 -9.34 -1.85
N CYS A 463 9.15 -9.61 -0.56
CA CYS A 463 9.53 -8.57 0.42
C CYS A 463 10.85 -8.80 1.17
N SER A 464 11.58 -9.92 0.98
CA SER A 464 12.80 -10.18 1.76
C SER A 464 14.07 -9.52 1.19
N CYS A 465 14.20 -9.46 -0.14
CA CYS A 465 15.42 -8.97 -0.81
C CYS A 465 15.44 -7.46 -1.04
N PHE A 466 14.27 -6.83 -0.96
CA PHE A 466 14.11 -5.38 -1.02
C PHE A 466 13.56 -4.93 0.31
N ASP A 467 14.21 -3.94 0.92
CA ASP A 467 13.67 -3.31 2.12
C ASP A 467 12.47 -2.47 1.71
N SER A 468 11.26 -2.91 2.09
CA SER A 468 9.99 -2.25 1.72
C SER A 468 9.94 -0.76 2.07
N GLN A 469 10.71 -0.30 3.06
CA GLN A 469 10.83 1.12 3.41
C GLN A 469 11.74 1.91 2.45
N LYS A 470 12.42 1.22 1.53
CA LYS A 470 13.41 1.73 0.59
C LYS A 470 13.06 1.37 -0.86
N VAL A 471 11.76 1.21 -1.11
CA VAL A 471 11.19 1.01 -2.44
C VAL A 471 10.40 2.25 -2.80
N TRP A 472 10.77 2.93 -3.88
CA TRP A 472 10.07 4.11 -4.37
C TRP A 472 9.45 3.84 -5.73
N PHE A 473 8.19 4.23 -5.90
CA PHE A 473 7.53 4.23 -7.20
C PHE A 473 7.40 5.67 -7.69
N LEU A 474 7.89 5.94 -8.88
CA LEU A 474 7.83 7.25 -9.52
C LEU A 474 7.13 7.14 -10.86
N GLU A 475 6.44 8.20 -11.24
CA GLU A 475 5.88 8.33 -12.57
C GLU A 475 6.95 8.83 -13.54
N GLU A 476 6.98 8.29 -14.75
CA GLU A 476 7.85 8.76 -15.82
C GLU A 476 7.63 10.26 -16.13
N VAL A 477 8.69 10.94 -16.56
CA VAL A 477 8.59 12.35 -16.93
C VAL A 477 7.96 12.48 -18.31
N LYS A 478 6.95 13.35 -18.40
CA LYS A 478 6.38 13.78 -19.67
C LYS A 478 6.73 15.24 -19.98
N LEU A 479 6.92 15.53 -21.27
CA LEU A 479 7.04 16.89 -21.77
C LEU A 479 5.90 17.23 -22.72
N PRO A 480 5.47 18.51 -22.78
CA PRO A 480 4.54 18.98 -23.79
C PRO A 480 5.05 18.71 -25.21
N VAL A 481 4.16 18.22 -26.07
CA VAL A 481 4.37 18.11 -27.52
C VAL A 481 4.18 19.49 -28.13
N VAL A 482 5.02 19.86 -29.10
CA VAL A 482 4.98 21.19 -29.73
C VAL A 482 4.76 21.11 -31.23
N SER A 483 4.18 22.15 -31.82
CA SER A 483 3.99 22.28 -33.26
C SER A 483 5.32 22.46 -34.00
N ILE A 484 5.32 22.10 -35.28
CA ILE A 484 6.35 22.58 -36.22
C ILE A 484 6.16 24.09 -36.44
N LEU A 485 7.27 24.80 -36.64
CA LEU A 485 7.24 26.24 -36.87
C LEU A 485 6.75 26.53 -38.30
N ASN A 486 5.66 27.30 -38.41
CA ASN A 486 5.16 27.78 -39.70
C ASN A 486 5.61 29.23 -39.96
N MET A 487 5.57 29.68 -41.22
CA MET A 487 6.04 31.02 -41.66
C MET A 487 5.42 32.21 -40.90
N ASN A 488 4.30 32.00 -40.18
CA ASN A 488 3.58 33.02 -39.42
C ASN A 488 3.71 32.87 -37.89
N GLN A 489 4.59 31.97 -37.41
CA GLN A 489 4.77 31.70 -35.99
C GLN A 489 6.19 32.05 -35.54
N ASP A 490 6.29 32.82 -34.45
CA ASP A 490 7.59 33.21 -33.87
C ASP A 490 8.15 32.17 -32.89
N ALA A 491 7.40 31.11 -32.57
CA ALA A 491 7.79 30.06 -31.63
C ALA A 491 6.96 28.78 -31.81
N HIS A 492 7.57 27.62 -31.54
CA HIS A 492 6.88 26.33 -31.43
C HIS A 492 5.78 26.39 -30.37
N LYS A 493 4.55 26.01 -30.72
CA LYS A 493 3.40 26.09 -29.81
C LYS A 493 3.11 24.74 -29.18
N ILE A 494 2.93 24.70 -27.86
CA ILE A 494 2.45 23.51 -27.17
C ILE A 494 1.09 23.11 -27.73
N LEU A 495 0.93 21.85 -28.12
CA LEU A 495 -0.33 21.31 -28.62
C LEU A 495 -1.24 20.91 -27.46
N LEU A 496 -2.55 21.07 -27.67
CA LEU A 496 -3.59 20.68 -26.73
C LEU A 496 -4.35 19.49 -27.28
N LYS A 497 -4.60 18.47 -26.46
CA LYS A 497 -5.44 17.32 -26.81
C LYS A 497 -6.93 17.66 -26.69
N SER A 498 -7.26 18.55 -25.78
CA SER A 498 -8.57 19.18 -25.60
C SER A 498 -8.38 20.57 -24.96
N PRO A 499 -9.41 21.43 -24.87
CA PRO A 499 -9.24 22.77 -24.32
C PRO A 499 -8.67 22.80 -22.88
N TRP A 500 -8.73 21.68 -22.15
CA TRP A 500 -8.27 21.53 -20.78
C TRP A 500 -7.18 20.46 -20.61
N GLU A 501 -6.62 19.93 -21.69
CA GLU A 501 -5.60 18.88 -21.64
C GLU A 501 -4.46 19.20 -22.61
N ILE A 502 -3.26 19.33 -22.08
CA ILE A 502 -2.01 19.49 -22.84
C ILE A 502 -1.64 18.15 -23.44
N LEU A 503 -1.28 18.15 -24.72
CA LEU A 503 -0.72 16.96 -25.35
C LEU A 503 0.71 16.78 -24.86
N GLN A 504 1.01 15.63 -24.25
CA GLN A 504 2.31 15.34 -23.65
C GLN A 504 2.81 13.95 -24.09
N SER A 505 4.13 13.82 -24.19
CA SER A 505 4.80 12.56 -24.51
C SER A 505 5.87 12.23 -23.46
N PRO A 506 6.13 10.94 -23.18
CA PRO A 506 7.24 10.53 -22.33
C PRO A 506 8.59 11.02 -22.86
N VAL A 507 9.47 11.46 -21.94
CA VAL A 507 10.84 11.88 -22.27
C VAL A 507 11.73 10.69 -22.65
N GLY A 508 11.35 9.46 -22.28
CA GLY A 508 12.19 8.27 -22.43
C GLY A 508 13.21 8.12 -21.29
N SER A 509 14.16 7.20 -21.46
CA SER A 509 15.06 6.74 -20.40
C SER A 509 16.01 7.81 -19.86
N GLY A 510 16.32 8.87 -20.63
CA GLY A 510 17.07 10.03 -20.14
C GLY A 510 16.29 10.86 -19.08
N GLY A 511 14.97 10.71 -19.01
CA GLY A 511 14.12 11.38 -18.02
C GLY A 511 14.45 11.01 -16.57
N VAL A 512 15.10 9.87 -16.34
CA VAL A 512 15.53 9.40 -15.01
C VAL A 512 16.37 10.46 -14.28
N PHE A 513 17.27 11.15 -14.98
CA PHE A 513 18.12 12.18 -14.36
C PHE A 513 17.32 13.39 -13.85
N SER A 514 16.22 13.73 -14.54
CA SER A 514 15.29 14.77 -14.11
C SER A 514 14.50 14.34 -12.86
N LEU A 515 14.06 13.08 -12.79
CA LEU A 515 13.37 12.52 -11.61
C LEU A 515 14.26 12.50 -10.39
N LEU A 516 15.51 12.06 -10.56
CA LEU A 516 16.50 12.00 -9.49
C LEU A 516 16.86 13.38 -8.93
N SER A 517 16.85 14.42 -9.77
CA SER A 517 17.07 15.81 -9.35
C SER A 517 15.87 16.39 -8.58
N SER A 518 14.65 15.97 -8.92
CA SER A 518 13.42 16.56 -8.38
C SER A 518 12.91 15.95 -7.07
N HIS A 519 13.30 14.72 -6.73
CA HIS A 519 12.65 13.96 -5.65
C HIS A 519 13.48 13.78 -4.35
N ASN A 520 14.61 14.47 -4.15
CA ASN A 520 15.55 14.23 -3.02
C ASN A 520 16.00 12.76 -2.86
N ILE A 521 15.73 11.90 -3.85
CA ILE A 521 16.05 10.46 -3.80
C ILE A 521 17.55 10.26 -3.72
N LEU A 522 18.34 11.04 -4.46
CA LEU A 522 19.80 10.95 -4.40
C LEU A 522 20.38 11.32 -3.03
N ASP A 523 19.75 12.23 -2.31
CA ASP A 523 20.17 12.55 -0.95
C ASP A 523 19.81 11.38 -0.01
N GLY A 524 18.59 10.83 -0.12
CA GLY A 524 18.18 9.64 0.63
C GLY A 524 19.08 8.43 0.38
N LEU A 525 19.38 8.11 -0.88
CA LEU A 525 20.28 7.01 -1.25
C LEU A 525 21.70 7.23 -0.73
N LYS A 526 22.21 8.47 -0.78
CA LYS A 526 23.52 8.80 -0.21
C LYS A 526 23.55 8.61 1.31
N ASP A 527 22.52 9.08 2.02
CA ASP A 527 22.42 8.95 3.47
C ASP A 527 22.35 7.48 3.91
N MET A 528 21.89 6.61 3.01
CA MET A 528 21.88 5.17 3.18
C MET A 528 23.19 4.47 2.82
N GLY A 529 24.22 5.22 2.40
CA GLY A 529 25.55 4.69 2.08
C GLY A 529 25.72 4.18 0.65
N VAL A 530 24.77 4.48 -0.26
CA VAL A 530 24.86 4.06 -1.66
C VAL A 530 25.99 4.81 -2.39
N GLU A 531 26.91 4.05 -2.99
CA GLU A 531 28.04 4.53 -3.78
C GLU A 531 27.81 4.38 -5.29
N TYR A 532 27.04 3.36 -5.71
CA TYR A 532 26.76 3.06 -7.12
C TYR A 532 25.28 2.83 -7.36
N ILE A 533 24.78 3.29 -8.51
CA ILE A 533 23.38 3.15 -8.89
C ILE A 533 23.32 2.49 -10.26
N GLN A 534 22.63 1.34 -10.34
CA GLN A 534 22.26 0.74 -11.60
C GLN A 534 20.96 1.36 -12.10
N VAL A 535 20.90 1.73 -13.38
CA VAL A 535 19.69 2.11 -14.09
C VAL A 535 19.52 1.13 -15.24
N CYS A 536 18.42 0.39 -15.27
CA CYS A 536 18.13 -0.58 -16.32
C CYS A 536 16.63 -0.63 -16.63
N ASN A 537 16.29 -1.16 -17.79
CA ASN A 537 14.90 -1.46 -18.13
C ASN A 537 14.57 -2.95 -18.00
N LEU A 538 13.28 -3.25 -18.11
CA LEU A 538 12.77 -4.60 -18.27
C LEU A 538 13.09 -5.15 -19.67
N SER A 539 13.66 -6.34 -19.72
CA SER A 539 14.00 -7.06 -20.95
C SER A 539 14.00 -8.57 -20.69
N GLU A 540 13.73 -9.39 -21.69
CA GLU A 540 13.93 -10.85 -21.58
C GLU A 540 15.40 -11.24 -21.33
N ARG A 541 16.32 -10.32 -21.66
CA ARG A 541 17.77 -10.46 -21.46
C ARG A 541 18.27 -9.65 -20.26
N SER A 542 17.38 -9.01 -19.48
CA SER A 542 17.80 -8.29 -18.29
C SER A 542 18.05 -9.23 -17.11
N PHE A 543 18.89 -8.74 -16.22
CA PHE A 543 19.05 -9.30 -14.89
C PHE A 543 19.37 -8.11 -14.00
N ILE A 544 18.41 -7.68 -13.20
CA ILE A 544 18.64 -6.58 -12.25
C ILE A 544 19.68 -7.00 -11.21
N GLY A 545 20.55 -6.08 -10.81
CA GLY A 545 21.52 -6.34 -9.75
C GLY A 545 22.69 -7.26 -10.12
N HIS A 546 22.99 -7.46 -11.41
CA HIS A 546 24.12 -8.31 -11.82
C HIS A 546 25.46 -7.83 -11.21
N PRO A 547 26.19 -8.67 -10.43
CA PRO A 547 27.38 -8.22 -9.70
C PRO A 547 28.54 -7.84 -10.62
N LEU A 548 28.69 -8.45 -11.80
CA LEU A 548 29.84 -8.18 -12.68
C LEU A 548 29.97 -6.71 -13.09
N LEU A 549 28.87 -6.03 -13.42
CA LEU A 549 28.96 -4.63 -13.87
C LEU A 549 29.34 -3.70 -12.70
N PHE A 550 28.75 -3.91 -11.52
CA PHE A 550 29.16 -3.21 -10.30
C PHE A 550 30.64 -3.43 -9.97
N GLY A 551 31.07 -4.69 -10.04
CA GLY A 551 32.45 -5.10 -9.83
C GLY A 551 33.42 -4.44 -10.80
N LEU A 552 33.05 -4.39 -12.09
CA LEU A 552 33.85 -3.77 -13.14
C LEU A 552 34.02 -2.27 -12.92
N VAL A 553 32.91 -1.56 -12.68
CA VAL A 553 32.91 -0.11 -12.43
C VAL A 553 33.74 0.22 -11.21
N SER A 554 33.53 -0.51 -10.10
CA SER A 554 34.27 -0.29 -8.87
C SER A 554 35.76 -0.58 -9.02
N THR A 555 36.13 -1.69 -9.66
CA THR A 555 37.54 -2.10 -9.90
C THR A 555 38.30 -1.12 -10.76
N ARG A 556 37.64 -0.51 -11.74
CA ARG A 556 38.25 0.49 -12.62
C ARG A 556 38.12 1.92 -12.11
N GLU A 557 37.51 2.13 -10.94
CA GLU A 557 37.16 3.45 -10.40
C GLU A 557 36.43 4.32 -11.45
N ALA A 558 35.63 3.68 -12.29
CA ALA A 558 34.92 4.30 -13.39
C ALA A 558 33.73 5.13 -12.88
N ASP A 559 33.41 6.19 -13.62
CA ASP A 559 32.23 7.00 -13.36
C ASP A 559 30.96 6.36 -13.94
N ILE A 560 31.13 5.66 -15.07
CA ILE A 560 30.05 4.97 -15.79
C ILE A 560 30.50 3.57 -16.19
N GLY A 561 29.63 2.58 -16.00
CA GLY A 561 29.70 1.28 -16.66
C GLY A 561 28.46 1.04 -17.51
N ILE A 562 28.62 0.50 -18.71
CA ILE A 562 27.50 0.10 -19.56
C ILE A 562 27.59 -1.39 -19.90
N ARG A 563 26.45 -2.06 -20.04
CA ARG A 563 26.35 -3.37 -20.68
C ARG A 563 25.87 -3.21 -22.11
N ILE A 564 26.53 -3.88 -23.04
CA ILE A 564 26.13 -3.94 -24.44
C ILE A 564 26.07 -5.40 -24.91
N PHE A 565 25.12 -5.70 -25.81
CA PHE A 565 25.06 -6.93 -26.58
C PHE A 565 25.61 -6.69 -28.00
N ASP A 566 25.92 -7.75 -28.72
CA ASP A 566 26.47 -7.67 -30.09
C ASP A 566 25.49 -7.06 -31.12
N ASP A 567 24.19 -7.10 -30.85
CA ASP A 567 23.17 -6.44 -31.68
C ASP A 567 23.02 -4.94 -31.39
N HIS A 568 23.72 -4.43 -30.38
CA HIS A 568 23.68 -3.03 -29.93
C HIS A 568 22.25 -2.48 -29.73
N ASP A 569 21.29 -3.32 -29.32
CA ASP A 569 19.91 -2.88 -29.12
C ASP A 569 19.83 -1.86 -27.96
N GLU A 570 19.68 -0.57 -28.31
CA GLU A 570 19.58 0.52 -27.32
C GLU A 570 18.32 0.43 -26.45
N ARG A 571 17.35 -0.41 -26.83
CA ARG A 571 16.16 -0.67 -26.01
C ARG A 571 16.51 -1.42 -24.74
N ASP A 572 17.55 -2.27 -24.73
CA ASP A 572 17.95 -3.09 -23.59
C ASP A 572 19.08 -2.43 -22.77
N PHE A 573 18.80 -1.26 -22.22
CA PHE A 573 19.81 -0.50 -21.50
C PHE A 573 20.11 -1.02 -20.10
N ASN A 574 21.38 -1.02 -19.75
CA ASN A 574 21.84 -1.29 -18.39
C ASN A 574 23.13 -0.51 -18.14
N ILE A 575 23.02 0.50 -17.27
CA ILE A 575 24.08 1.43 -16.94
C ILE A 575 24.28 1.46 -15.42
N VAL A 576 25.54 1.48 -14.97
CA VAL A 576 25.90 1.69 -13.57
C VAL A 576 26.64 3.02 -13.47
N LEU A 577 26.18 3.89 -12.58
CA LEU A 577 26.69 5.24 -12.39
C LEU A 577 27.25 5.38 -10.98
N SER A 578 28.42 5.98 -10.85
CA SER A 578 28.94 6.36 -9.54
C SER A 578 28.09 7.49 -8.95
N MET A 579 27.83 7.46 -7.64
CA MET A 579 27.08 8.52 -6.95
C MET A 579 27.75 9.90 -7.12
N LYS A 580 29.10 9.91 -7.21
CA LYS A 580 29.91 11.11 -7.49
C LYS A 580 29.55 11.70 -8.85
N TYR A 581 29.53 10.89 -9.90
CA TYR A 581 29.23 11.35 -11.25
C TYR A 581 27.75 11.71 -11.41
N LEU A 582 26.85 10.91 -10.83
CA LEU A 582 25.41 11.16 -10.89
C LEU A 582 25.03 12.51 -10.26
N ARG A 583 25.66 12.90 -9.14
CA ARG A 583 25.49 14.24 -8.54
C ARG A 583 26.00 15.38 -9.42
N LYS A 584 26.98 15.12 -10.29
CA LYS A 584 27.45 16.10 -11.29
C LYS A 584 26.41 16.22 -12.40
N LEU A 585 25.90 15.09 -12.91
CA LEU A 585 24.85 15.07 -13.94
C LEU A 585 23.56 15.76 -13.50
N THR A 586 23.04 15.48 -12.30
CA THR A 586 21.76 16.05 -11.85
C THR A 586 21.82 17.53 -11.52
N LYS A 587 23.01 18.11 -11.34
CA LYS A 587 23.22 19.56 -11.26
C LYS A 587 23.19 20.24 -12.62
N HIS A 588 23.55 19.50 -13.67
CA HIS A 588 23.67 19.98 -15.04
C HIS A 588 22.69 19.26 -15.96
N THR A 589 21.40 19.24 -15.59
CA THR A 589 20.34 18.61 -16.39
C THR A 589 20.18 19.24 -17.77
N GLU A 590 20.69 20.46 -17.97
CA GLU A 590 20.87 21.11 -19.28
C GLU A 590 21.84 20.40 -20.22
N ASN A 591 22.58 19.37 -19.77
CA ASN A 591 23.47 18.59 -20.64
C ASN A 591 22.78 17.37 -21.26
N LEU A 592 21.49 17.13 -20.96
CA LEU A 592 20.75 16.01 -21.54
C LEU A 592 20.49 16.26 -23.03
N ILE A 593 21.06 15.43 -23.89
CA ILE A 593 20.83 15.52 -25.32
C ILE A 593 19.39 15.08 -25.62
N PHE A 594 18.64 15.94 -26.31
CA PHE A 594 17.27 15.70 -26.73
C PHE A 594 17.19 15.46 -28.24
N ASN A 595 16.41 14.45 -28.60
CA ASN A 595 16.00 14.16 -29.96
C ASN A 595 14.56 14.66 -30.15
N ALA A 596 14.39 15.61 -31.08
CA ALA A 596 13.08 16.04 -31.55
C ALA A 596 12.61 15.10 -32.67
N VAL A 597 11.59 14.30 -32.39
CA VAL A 597 11.03 13.29 -33.29
C VAL A 597 9.76 13.85 -33.93
N LEU A 598 9.74 13.93 -35.25
CA LEU A 598 8.57 14.37 -36.01
C LEU A 598 7.45 13.33 -35.91
N LYS A 599 6.25 13.77 -35.54
CA LYS A 599 5.05 12.94 -35.54
C LYS A 599 3.84 13.72 -36.06
N GLN A 600 2.78 12.96 -36.33
CA GLN A 600 1.48 13.47 -36.73
C GLN A 600 0.54 13.32 -35.53
N ASP A 601 0.10 14.45 -34.97
CA ASP A 601 -0.83 14.48 -33.84
C ASP A 601 -2.03 15.38 -34.12
N SER A 602 -3.21 14.79 -33.94
CA SER A 602 -4.45 15.53 -33.79
C SER A 602 -4.38 16.41 -32.54
N HIS A 603 -4.90 17.63 -32.64
CA HIS A 603 -4.90 18.58 -31.53
C HIS A 603 -6.09 19.54 -31.67
N VAL A 604 -6.32 20.33 -30.62
CA VAL A 604 -7.29 21.43 -30.66
C VAL A 604 -6.60 22.78 -30.66
N GLU A 605 -7.19 23.73 -31.38
CA GLU A 605 -6.75 25.11 -31.41
C GLU A 605 -7.95 26.05 -31.27
N GLN A 606 -7.75 27.22 -30.65
CA GLN A 606 -8.78 28.24 -30.59
C GLN A 606 -8.62 29.21 -31.76
N VAL A 607 -9.62 29.23 -32.65
CA VAL A 607 -9.69 30.12 -33.82
C VAL A 607 -10.97 30.95 -33.71
N ASP A 608 -10.85 32.28 -33.77
CA ASP A 608 -11.99 33.22 -33.66
C ASP A 608 -12.91 33.01 -32.44
N GLY A 609 -12.35 32.48 -31.35
CA GLY A 609 -13.07 32.22 -30.10
C GLY A 609 -13.69 30.84 -29.99
N GLU A 610 -13.71 30.06 -31.07
CA GLU A 610 -14.20 28.67 -31.11
C GLU A 610 -13.03 27.67 -31.04
N TRP A 611 -13.26 26.53 -30.39
CA TRP A 611 -12.29 25.44 -30.33
C TRP A 611 -12.52 24.50 -31.51
N LEU A 612 -11.49 24.29 -32.33
CA LEU A 612 -11.54 23.44 -33.51
C LEU A 612 -10.62 22.24 -33.34
N ASP A 613 -11.11 21.06 -33.73
CA ASP A 613 -10.31 19.85 -33.86
C ASP A 613 -9.51 19.90 -35.17
N ILE A 614 -8.19 19.84 -35.05
CA ILE A 614 -7.25 19.84 -36.17
C ILE A 614 -6.76 18.42 -36.40
N GLN A 615 -7.02 17.91 -37.59
CA GLN A 615 -6.56 16.60 -38.07
C GLN A 615 -5.53 16.82 -39.19
N PRO A 616 -4.23 16.78 -38.88
CA PRO A 616 -3.18 17.03 -39.87
C PRO A 616 -3.06 15.86 -40.87
N GLU A 617 -2.70 16.15 -42.12
CA GLU A 617 -2.46 15.13 -43.17
C GLU A 617 -0.99 14.66 -43.24
N SER A 618 -0.10 15.34 -42.53
CA SER A 618 1.34 15.07 -42.48
C SER A 618 1.90 15.38 -41.09
N PRO A 619 3.14 14.97 -40.75
CA PRO A 619 3.74 15.30 -39.46
C PRO A 619 3.70 16.81 -39.18
N ASN A 620 3.13 17.17 -38.04
CA ASN A 620 2.87 18.56 -37.62
C ASN A 620 3.45 18.89 -36.25
N SER A 621 4.09 17.93 -35.58
CA SER A 621 4.54 18.05 -34.20
C SER A 621 5.95 17.52 -33.98
N TYR A 622 6.59 17.98 -32.90
CA TYR A 622 7.80 17.43 -32.33
C TYR A 622 7.52 16.78 -30.98
N HIS A 623 7.87 15.51 -30.86
CA HIS A 623 7.97 14.78 -29.61
C HIS A 623 9.41 14.81 -29.13
N PHE A 624 9.62 15.15 -27.86
CA PHE A 624 10.95 15.21 -27.28
C PHE A 624 11.30 13.92 -26.55
N SER A 625 12.41 13.30 -26.94
CA SER A 625 12.93 12.12 -26.27
C SER A 625 14.41 12.26 -25.96
N SER A 626 14.86 11.63 -24.89
CA SER A 626 16.26 11.58 -24.49
C SER A 626 16.61 10.15 -24.07
N SER A 627 17.76 9.66 -24.52
CA SER A 627 18.29 8.35 -24.14
C SER A 627 19.14 8.47 -22.88
N ILE A 628 19.09 7.45 -22.01
CA ILE A 628 19.97 7.36 -20.83
C ILE A 628 21.47 7.41 -21.23
N TYR A 629 21.81 6.90 -22.42
CA TYR A 629 23.17 6.89 -22.94
C TYR A 629 23.68 8.28 -23.34
N SER A 630 22.82 9.29 -23.48
CA SER A 630 23.27 10.68 -23.66
C SER A 630 24.20 11.17 -22.54
N SER A 631 24.11 10.55 -21.35
CA SER A 631 25.02 10.82 -20.22
C SER A 631 26.49 10.46 -20.48
N LEU A 632 26.76 9.61 -21.48
CA LEU A 632 28.11 9.23 -21.88
C LEU A 632 28.88 10.39 -22.51
N ASP A 633 28.19 11.29 -23.23
CA ASP A 633 28.81 12.43 -23.91
C ASP A 633 29.50 13.41 -22.94
N SER A 634 28.96 13.52 -21.73
CA SER A 634 29.52 14.36 -20.66
C SER A 634 30.63 13.67 -19.83
N CYS A 635 30.97 12.41 -20.15
CA CYS A 635 31.95 11.60 -19.44
C CYS A 635 33.20 11.37 -20.28
N PRO A 636 34.42 11.60 -19.75
CA PRO A 636 35.64 11.19 -20.44
C PRO A 636 35.60 9.69 -20.77
N PRO A 637 35.91 9.26 -22.00
CA PRO A 637 35.89 7.84 -22.38
C PRO A 637 36.80 6.96 -21.52
N SER A 638 37.87 7.53 -20.95
CA SER A 638 38.76 6.84 -20.00
C SER A 638 38.11 6.45 -18.67
N ASN A 639 37.02 7.12 -18.30
CA ASN A 639 36.25 6.88 -17.07
C ASN A 639 34.99 6.04 -17.34
N ILE A 640 34.84 5.51 -18.55
CA ILE A 640 33.75 4.63 -18.95
C ILE A 640 34.31 3.21 -19.04
N CYS A 641 33.57 2.23 -18.52
CA CYS A 641 33.83 0.82 -18.76
C CYS A 641 32.66 0.12 -19.45
N VAL A 642 32.97 -0.91 -20.24
CA VAL A 642 32.00 -1.63 -21.05
C VAL A 642 32.02 -3.10 -20.67
N LEU A 643 30.86 -3.66 -20.35
CA LEU A 643 30.62 -5.11 -20.27
C LEU A 643 29.96 -5.55 -21.58
N GLN A 644 30.72 -6.19 -22.45
CA GLN A 644 30.21 -6.75 -23.71
C GLN A 644 29.81 -8.20 -23.49
N VAL A 645 28.53 -8.49 -23.69
CA VAL A 645 27.99 -9.85 -23.66
C VAL A 645 27.86 -10.33 -25.10
N VAL A 646 28.54 -11.44 -25.41
CA VAL A 646 28.55 -12.05 -26.75
C VAL A 646 27.90 -13.42 -26.74
N ASP A 647 27.27 -13.78 -27.85
CA ASP A 647 26.58 -15.07 -27.99
C ASP A 647 27.53 -16.27 -27.92
#